data_AF-K1U456-F1
#
_entry.id   AF-K1U456-F1
#
_cell.length_a   1.000
_cell.length_b   1.000
_cell.length_c   1.000
_cell.angle_alpha   90.00
_cell.angle_beta   90.00
_cell.angle_gamma   90.00
#
_symmetry.space_group_name_H-M   'P 1'
#
loop_
_entity.id
_entity.type
_entity.pdbx_description
1 polymer ?
#
loop_
_entity_poly.entity_id
_entity_poly.type
_entity_poly.pdbx_seq_one_letter_code
_entity_poly.pdbx_strand_id
1 'polypeptide(L)'
;MDGKMKILLDRLEIEKDHYNYFTKARLLKIKVKSSIKECYIYIENEDMFDPSLIMELDMKKELIAPNFNKVEIIYQFVNKNNEVYLSYFPSVLEHVKDKLRVLEIYKDKLRLEDNKLVLIANNKVEEAKLGNALEEINHIYHNLGYTDEISLLYREEHLVLDEIKKSLDDSLANAAELKKEKTPSTEEVKKDFKPKFSRKREKDPNSVIGIMIEDMPISIKSILGEDNNVTIWGEVFGIEYFESSKSDFKIITLKVTDYTDSIYCKVFAREKDEYARICSELKKGKWYKIRGYVKSDHFSNDELVLNARDIVLCDKEKQVRQDNALEKRVELHAHTKMSQMDGLADEILLVNQAISWGHKAIAITDHNGCQAFPHVFNTVTSYNKGKSDEEKFKAIYGTELTLIDDSVDIVVRPKDVVMLDQTYVVFDFETTGFNAGGKDSIIEIGAVKMKDGMILERYDELINPGVKLEQKIIDVTSITDEMLEGKDNEENAVKRFIEWFGDLPMVAHNAKFDVSFLEMAYKKYNLGTFTNTVIDTLELSRTMDNNYARHSLSALVKRYEVPWDEESHHRGDYDAEGTALVFYKMLKKLDNRNIERMGQLSELVSKDEIHKYGKSYHVNLLVKNKVGLKNLFKLISLANTKYLYKTPRILRSEIEKHREGLLVGSGCYESEVFLQARSKADQELTNIIRFYDYVEVQPLECYNHLIQS
;
A
#
# COMPACT_ATOMS: atom_id res chain seq x y z
N MET A 1 10.10 19.84 40.27
CA MET A 1 9.51 20.48 39.08
C MET A 1 8.81 21.73 39.55
N ASP A 2 9.02 22.87 38.90
CA ASP A 2 8.32 24.10 39.26
C ASP A 2 6.79 23.94 39.08
N GLY A 3 5.99 24.57 39.96
CA GLY A 3 4.53 24.47 39.90
C GLY A 3 3.95 25.02 38.59
N LYS A 4 4.61 26.02 38.00
CA LYS A 4 4.24 26.58 36.69
C LYS A 4 4.61 25.66 35.53
N MET A 5 5.70 24.91 35.65
CA MET A 5 6.09 23.89 34.67
C MET A 5 5.07 22.76 34.62
N LYS A 6 4.56 22.33 35.78
CA LYS A 6 3.49 21.32 35.85
C LYS A 6 2.23 21.76 35.09
N ILE A 7 1.79 23.01 35.29
CA ILE A 7 0.62 23.58 34.59
C ILE A 7 0.84 23.64 33.08
N LEU A 8 2.07 23.94 32.63
CA LEU A 8 2.44 23.96 31.22
C LEU A 8 2.34 22.55 30.61
N LEU A 9 2.90 21.54 31.27
CA LEU A 9 2.86 20.15 30.82
C LEU A 9 1.42 19.59 30.81
N ASP A 10 0.62 19.93 31.83
CA ASP A 10 -0.79 19.53 31.90
C ASP A 10 -1.58 20.12 30.72
N ARG A 11 -1.29 21.37 30.33
CA ARG A 11 -1.94 22.05 29.20
C ARG A 11 -1.45 21.55 27.83
N LEU A 12 -0.23 21.04 27.77
CA LEU A 12 0.32 20.37 26.60
C LEU A 12 -0.12 18.91 26.50
N GLU A 13 -0.91 18.39 27.44
CA GLU A 13 -1.34 16.98 27.48
C GLU A 13 -0.14 16.00 27.38
N ILE A 14 0.95 16.30 28.08
CA ILE A 14 2.13 15.43 28.15
C ILE A 14 1.83 14.24 29.07
N GLU A 15 2.32 13.05 28.71
CA GLU A 15 2.11 11.85 29.51
C GLU A 15 2.69 12.01 30.92
N LYS A 16 1.94 11.59 31.95
CA LYS A 16 2.34 11.78 33.35
C LYS A 16 3.63 11.04 33.70
N ASP A 17 3.94 9.94 33.02
CA ASP A 17 5.18 9.19 33.20
C ASP A 17 6.41 9.99 32.77
N HIS A 18 6.24 10.93 31.82
CA HIS A 18 7.31 11.81 31.36
C HIS A 18 7.59 12.98 32.32
N TYR A 19 6.74 13.23 33.31
CA TYR A 19 6.92 14.34 34.27
C TYR A 19 8.19 14.15 35.11
N ASN A 20 8.65 12.91 35.26
CA ASN A 20 9.88 12.57 35.97
C ASN A 20 11.14 13.15 35.30
N TYR A 21 11.10 13.42 33.99
CA TYR A 21 12.21 14.05 33.27
C TYR A 21 12.24 15.58 33.41
N PHE A 22 11.17 16.19 33.91
CA PHE A 22 11.04 17.63 34.14
C PHE A 22 11.18 18.00 35.63
N THR A 23 11.67 17.10 36.47
CA THR A 23 11.80 17.33 37.93
C THR A 23 12.70 18.51 38.27
N LYS A 24 13.69 18.81 37.44
CA LYS A 24 14.59 19.96 37.59
C LYS A 24 14.23 21.14 36.68
N ALA A 25 13.21 21.00 35.84
CA ALA A 25 12.82 22.01 34.88
C ALA A 25 11.96 23.11 35.50
N ARG A 26 12.15 24.33 34.98
CA ARG A 26 11.47 25.54 35.42
C ARG A 26 10.99 26.36 34.22
N LEU A 27 9.75 26.84 34.30
CA LEU A 27 9.23 27.82 33.34
C LEU A 27 9.70 29.22 33.74
N LEU A 28 10.58 29.83 32.94
CA LEU A 28 11.13 31.16 33.22
C LEU A 28 10.11 32.26 32.95
N LYS A 29 9.60 32.30 31.72
CA LYS A 29 8.63 33.31 31.27
C LYS A 29 7.93 32.86 29.99
N ILE A 30 6.76 33.44 29.74
CA ILE A 30 6.06 33.36 28.45
C ILE A 30 5.97 34.79 27.92
N LYS A 31 6.47 35.02 26.70
CA LYS A 31 6.41 36.33 26.03
C LYS A 31 5.42 36.24 24.88
N VAL A 32 4.37 37.06 24.96
CA VAL A 32 3.31 37.12 23.96
C VAL A 32 3.42 38.43 23.20
N LYS A 33 3.53 38.38 21.87
CA LYS A 33 3.47 39.55 20.99
C LYS A 33 2.13 39.55 20.26
N SER A 34 1.09 40.10 20.90
CA SER A 34 -0.28 40.04 20.40
C SER A 34 -0.51 40.74 19.06
N SER A 35 0.30 41.75 18.72
CA SER A 35 0.20 42.49 17.45
C SER A 35 0.52 41.65 16.21
N ILE A 36 1.42 40.67 16.35
CA ILE A 36 1.85 39.76 15.27
C ILE A 36 1.51 38.29 15.58
N LYS A 37 0.74 38.05 16.65
CA LYS A 37 0.28 36.72 17.08
C LYS A 37 1.42 35.71 17.24
N GLU A 38 2.49 36.09 17.94
CA GLU A 38 3.61 35.18 18.27
C GLU A 38 3.69 34.91 19.79
N CYS A 39 3.97 33.65 20.15
CA CYS A 39 4.15 33.21 21.54
C CYS A 39 5.52 32.54 21.71
N TYR A 40 6.29 32.97 22.72
CA TYR A 40 7.60 32.42 23.04
C TYR A 40 7.63 31.93 24.48
N ILE A 41 8.00 30.68 24.69
CA ILE A 41 7.98 30.00 25.99
C ILE A 41 9.41 29.67 26.38
N TYR A 42 9.87 30.17 27.52
CA TYR A 42 11.26 29.98 27.96
C TYR A 42 11.33 28.93 29.08
N ILE A 43 11.96 27.79 28.80
CA ILE A 43 12.12 26.68 29.75
C ILE A 43 13.60 26.59 30.14
N GLU A 44 13.86 26.58 31.44
CA GLU A 44 15.19 26.35 32.01
C GLU A 44 15.26 24.94 32.58
N ASN A 45 16.37 24.25 32.36
CA ASN A 45 16.67 22.97 33.01
C ASN A 45 18.17 22.85 33.31
N GLU A 46 18.53 22.09 34.33
CA GLU A 46 19.93 21.88 34.68
C GLU A 46 20.67 21.10 33.58
N ASP A 47 20.06 20.00 33.12
CA ASP A 47 20.62 19.10 32.11
C ASP A 47 19.82 19.18 30.80
N MET A 48 20.46 18.82 29.69
CA MET A 48 19.82 18.78 28.38
C MET A 48 18.76 17.66 28.33
N PHE A 49 17.62 17.92 27.68
CA PHE A 49 16.53 16.94 27.56
C PHE A 49 16.83 15.87 26.51
N ASP A 50 16.28 14.67 26.66
CA ASP A 50 16.34 13.67 25.59
C ASP A 50 15.65 14.20 24.31
N PRO A 51 16.19 13.93 23.10
CA PRO A 51 15.56 14.36 21.84
C PRO A 51 14.09 13.96 21.71
N SER A 52 13.69 12.80 22.24
CA SER A 52 12.30 12.34 22.19
C SER A 52 11.34 13.26 22.97
N LEU A 53 11.77 13.81 24.10
CA LEU A 53 10.99 14.72 24.94
C LEU A 53 10.85 16.11 24.30
N ILE A 54 11.91 16.59 23.65
CA ILE A 54 11.86 17.83 22.87
C ILE A 54 10.87 17.70 21.72
N MET A 55 10.88 16.56 21.03
CA MET A 55 9.96 16.29 19.92
C MET A 55 8.50 16.24 20.40
N GLU A 56 8.23 15.60 21.54
CA GLU A 56 6.88 15.58 22.11
C GLU A 56 6.36 16.99 22.46
N LEU A 57 7.22 17.81 23.09
CA LEU A 57 6.88 19.20 23.42
C LEU A 57 6.64 20.03 22.16
N ASP A 58 7.43 19.82 21.10
CA ASP A 58 7.30 20.58 19.86
C ASP A 58 6.01 20.24 19.09
N MET A 59 5.63 18.96 19.01
CA MET A 59 4.37 18.54 18.37
C MET A 59 3.14 19.15 19.06
N LYS A 60 3.20 19.34 20.38
CA LYS A 60 2.06 19.78 21.19
C LYS A 60 2.06 21.28 21.46
N LYS A 61 3.11 22.03 21.08
CA LYS A 61 3.28 23.47 21.44
C LYS A 61 2.11 24.36 21.02
N GLU A 62 1.45 24.04 19.91
CA GLU A 62 0.30 24.80 19.40
C GLU A 62 -0.93 24.74 20.32
N LEU A 63 -1.07 23.70 21.17
CA LEU A 63 -2.17 23.59 22.16
C LEU A 63 -2.15 24.72 23.20
N ILE A 64 -0.99 25.35 23.42
CA ILE A 64 -0.86 26.44 24.37
C ILE A 64 -1.58 27.70 23.88
N ALA A 65 -1.49 27.96 22.57
CA ALA A 65 -1.96 29.20 21.95
C ALA A 65 -2.49 28.95 20.53
N PRO A 66 -3.61 28.22 20.36
CA PRO A 66 -4.09 27.73 19.06
C PRO A 66 -4.51 28.83 18.06
N ASN A 67 -4.64 30.08 18.51
CA ASN A 67 -4.99 31.23 17.67
C ASN A 67 -3.77 32.09 17.29
N PHE A 68 -2.57 31.62 17.59
CA PHE A 68 -1.32 32.29 17.29
C PHE A 68 -0.73 31.76 15.98
N ASN A 69 -0.04 32.62 15.24
CA ASN A 69 0.57 32.25 13.97
C ASN A 69 1.89 31.47 14.17
N LYS A 70 2.49 31.60 15.35
CA LYS A 70 3.80 31.04 15.66
C LYS A 70 3.94 30.82 17.17
N VAL A 71 4.24 29.58 17.57
CA VAL A 71 4.58 29.22 18.94
C VAL A 71 5.97 28.58 18.97
N GLU A 72 6.88 29.13 19.78
CA GLU A 72 8.24 28.61 19.94
C GLU A 72 8.57 28.36 21.40
N ILE A 73 9.24 27.24 21.65
CA ILE A 73 9.81 26.90 22.95
C ILE A 73 11.33 27.13 22.87
N ILE A 74 11.84 27.93 23.80
CA ILE A 74 13.24 28.32 23.89
C ILE A 74 13.80 27.71 25.16
N TYR A 75 14.81 26.87 25.01
CA TYR A 75 15.45 26.12 26.08
C TYR A 75 16.70 26.83 26.58
N GLN A 76 16.89 26.82 27.90
CA GLN A 76 18.07 27.31 28.58
C GLN A 76 18.63 26.20 29.47
N PHE A 77 19.75 25.62 29.06
CA PHE A 77 20.42 24.57 29.82
C PHE A 77 21.62 25.12 30.59
N VAL A 78 21.76 24.70 31.85
CA VAL A 78 22.92 25.06 32.69
C VAL A 78 24.15 24.25 32.25
N ASN A 79 23.97 22.93 32.09
CA ASN A 79 25.01 22.00 31.63
C ASN A 79 24.86 21.77 30.13
N LYS A 80 25.48 22.61 29.30
CA LYS A 80 25.50 22.43 27.84
C LYS A 80 26.60 21.46 27.44
N ASN A 81 26.27 20.46 26.62
CA ASN A 81 27.24 19.58 25.99
C ASN A 81 27.06 19.62 24.47
N ASN A 82 28.10 20.05 23.76
CA ASN A 82 28.09 20.17 22.31
C ASN A 82 28.02 18.82 21.59
N GLU A 83 28.44 17.72 22.22
CA GLU A 83 28.23 16.36 21.70
C GLU A 83 26.76 15.94 21.78
N VAL A 84 26.04 16.34 22.83
CA VAL A 84 24.61 16.04 22.98
C VAL A 84 23.80 16.79 21.92
N TYR A 85 24.25 17.97 21.48
CA TYR A 85 23.58 18.69 20.40
C TYR A 85 23.53 17.89 19.09
N LEU A 86 24.51 17.03 18.82
CA LEU A 86 24.51 16.14 17.64
C LEU A 86 23.30 15.18 17.67
N SER A 87 22.86 14.75 18.85
CA SER A 87 21.73 13.82 18.99
C SER A 87 20.37 14.43 18.64
N TYR A 88 20.22 15.77 18.65
CA TYR A 88 18.98 16.43 18.20
C TYR A 88 18.91 16.56 16.68
N PHE A 89 20.02 16.43 15.97
CA PHE A 89 20.08 16.72 14.54
C PHE A 89 19.07 15.91 13.70
N PRO A 90 18.82 14.61 13.96
CA PRO A 90 17.75 13.89 13.28
C PRO A 90 16.35 14.52 13.46
N SER A 91 16.07 15.05 14.66
CA SER A 91 14.81 15.76 14.93
C SER A 91 14.76 17.11 14.22
N VAL A 92 15.88 17.84 14.16
CA VAL A 92 16.00 19.10 13.41
C VAL A 92 15.78 18.88 11.91
N LEU A 93 16.30 17.79 11.35
CA LEU A 93 16.10 17.43 9.93
C LEU A 93 14.62 17.27 9.56
N GLU A 94 13.80 16.72 10.46
CA GLU A 94 12.36 16.56 10.24
C GLU A 94 11.64 17.93 10.11
N HIS A 95 12.15 18.97 10.78
CA HIS A 95 11.58 20.32 10.73
C HIS A 95 11.93 21.05 9.42
N VAL A 96 13.01 20.66 8.74
CA VAL A 96 13.45 21.27 7.46
C VAL A 96 13.18 20.38 6.25
N LYS A 97 12.29 19.39 6.38
CA LYS A 97 11.97 18.41 5.32
C LYS A 97 11.43 19.01 4.02
N ASP A 98 10.79 20.17 4.10
CA ASP A 98 10.28 20.87 2.92
C ASP A 98 11.42 21.45 2.07
N LYS A 99 12.57 21.72 2.68
CA LYS A 99 13.79 22.25 2.03
C LYS A 99 14.79 21.14 1.71
N LEU A 100 14.85 20.08 2.52
CA LEU A 100 15.71 18.91 2.35
C LEU A 100 14.89 17.65 2.10
N ARG A 101 14.85 17.18 0.85
CA ARG A 101 14.23 15.89 0.50
C ARG A 101 15.21 14.74 0.72
N VAL A 102 14.70 13.59 1.17
CA VAL A 102 15.48 12.38 1.48
C VAL A 102 16.41 12.61 2.69
N LEU A 103 15.82 12.83 3.87
CA LEU A 103 16.54 13.22 5.10
C LEU A 103 17.64 12.26 5.54
N GLU A 104 17.53 10.97 5.20
CA GLU A 104 18.49 9.93 5.57
C GLU A 104 19.92 10.26 5.13
N ILE A 105 20.10 10.90 3.98
CA ILE A 105 21.42 11.25 3.43
C ILE A 105 22.11 12.37 4.21
N TYR A 106 21.36 13.10 5.03
CA TYR A 106 21.84 14.25 5.78
C TYR A 106 22.14 13.94 7.24
N LYS A 107 21.73 12.77 7.78
CA LYS A 107 21.83 12.45 9.22
C LYS A 107 23.25 12.57 9.79
N ASP A 108 24.28 12.24 9.00
CA ASP A 108 25.68 12.24 9.45
C ASP A 108 26.47 13.50 9.04
N LYS A 109 25.76 14.55 8.58
CA LYS A 109 26.39 15.76 8.03
C LYS A 109 26.70 16.84 9.06
N LEU A 110 26.17 16.76 10.28
CA LEU A 110 26.53 17.66 11.37
C LEU A 110 27.68 17.05 12.18
N ARG A 111 28.76 17.80 12.37
CA ARG A 111 29.92 17.39 13.16
C ARG A 111 30.33 18.45 14.17
N LEU A 112 31.17 18.05 15.12
CA LEU A 112 31.80 18.94 16.06
C LEU A 112 33.24 19.23 15.61
N GLU A 113 33.56 20.50 15.33
CA GLU A 113 34.91 20.97 14.99
C GLU A 113 35.26 22.17 15.88
N ASP A 114 36.43 22.16 16.52
CA ASP A 114 36.84 23.18 17.50
C ASP A 114 35.76 23.49 18.55
N ASN A 115 35.07 22.45 19.01
CA ASN A 115 33.94 22.53 19.94
C ASN A 115 32.74 23.34 19.42
N LYS A 116 32.61 23.50 18.09
CA LYS A 116 31.47 24.12 17.41
C LYS A 116 30.78 23.15 16.46
N LEU A 117 29.49 23.32 16.27
CA LEU A 117 28.69 22.53 15.33
C LEU A 117 28.90 23.05 13.91
N VAL A 118 29.20 22.13 12.99
CA VAL A 118 29.51 22.45 11.60
C VAL A 118 28.80 21.46 10.68
N LEU A 119 28.14 21.98 9.64
CA LEU A 119 27.54 21.17 8.57
C LEU A 119 28.56 20.92 7.47
N ILE A 120 28.70 19.67 7.05
CA ILE A 120 29.66 19.27 6.02
C ILE A 120 28.90 18.90 4.74
N ALA A 121 29.26 19.56 3.64
CA ALA A 121 28.82 19.21 2.29
C ALA A 121 29.96 18.55 1.51
N ASN A 122 29.69 17.40 0.89
CA ASN A 122 30.69 16.63 0.15
C ASN A 122 30.71 16.94 -1.36
N ASN A 123 29.69 17.65 -1.86
CA ASN A 123 29.59 18.08 -3.25
C ASN A 123 28.81 19.41 -3.34
N LYS A 124 28.97 20.14 -4.45
CA LYS A 124 28.34 21.47 -4.64
C LYS A 124 26.81 21.44 -4.63
N VAL A 125 26.20 20.30 -4.97
CA VAL A 125 24.74 20.14 -4.94
C VAL A 125 24.25 20.00 -3.49
N GLU A 126 24.97 19.28 -2.65
CA GLU A 126 24.73 19.20 -1.20
C GLU A 126 24.95 20.55 -0.53
N GLU A 127 26.02 21.26 -0.87
CA GLU A 127 26.32 22.59 -0.33
C GLU A 127 25.17 23.57 -0.61
N ALA A 128 24.67 23.61 -1.85
CA ALA A 128 23.54 24.46 -2.20
C ALA A 128 22.26 24.10 -1.43
N LYS A 129 21.99 22.80 -1.22
CA LYS A 129 20.80 22.34 -0.49
C LYS A 129 20.90 22.61 1.01
N LEU A 130 22.03 22.30 1.63
CA LEU A 130 22.28 22.58 3.05
C LEU A 130 22.32 24.09 3.31
N GLY A 131 22.88 24.89 2.39
CA GLY A 131 22.86 26.35 2.44
C GLY A 131 21.44 26.91 2.48
N ASN A 132 20.51 26.36 1.69
CA ASN A 132 19.09 26.77 1.70
C ASN A 132 18.37 26.47 3.03
N ALA A 133 18.85 25.50 3.81
CA ALA A 133 18.29 25.12 5.11
C ALA A 133 19.05 25.72 6.31
N LEU A 134 20.25 26.29 6.09
CA LEU A 134 21.18 26.68 7.15
C LEU A 134 20.60 27.71 8.12
N GLU A 135 19.90 28.73 7.64
CA GLU A 135 19.28 29.76 8.48
C GLU A 135 18.23 29.15 9.43
N GLU A 136 17.45 28.19 8.95
CA GLU A 136 16.40 27.55 9.73
C GLU A 136 16.97 26.55 10.73
N ILE A 137 18.01 25.80 10.34
CA ILE A 137 18.76 24.94 11.23
C ILE A 137 19.37 25.76 12.39
N ASN A 138 20.02 26.89 12.07
CA ASN A 138 20.57 27.79 13.09
C ASN A 138 19.50 28.33 14.04
N HIS A 139 18.35 28.72 13.50
CA HIS A 139 17.23 29.20 14.30
C HIS A 139 16.70 28.14 15.27
N ILE A 140 16.57 26.89 14.82
CA ILE A 140 16.14 25.76 15.68
C ILE A 140 17.18 25.47 16.77
N TYR A 141 18.47 25.41 16.41
CA TYR A 141 19.54 25.18 17.40
C TYR A 141 19.63 26.30 18.44
N HIS A 142 19.42 27.55 18.03
CA HIS A 142 19.32 28.67 18.96
C HIS A 142 18.15 28.50 19.94
N ASN A 143 17.00 28.02 19.46
CA ASN A 143 15.87 27.69 20.34
C ASN A 143 16.15 26.50 21.27
N LEU A 144 16.98 25.54 20.86
CA LEU A 144 17.50 24.47 21.72
C LEU A 144 18.57 24.95 22.73
N GLY A 145 18.95 26.23 22.70
CA GLY A 145 19.90 26.82 23.64
C GLY A 145 21.36 26.79 23.17
N TYR A 146 21.62 26.42 21.91
CA TYR A 146 22.94 26.55 21.29
C TYR A 146 23.22 28.02 20.95
N THR A 147 24.39 28.54 21.34
CA THR A 147 24.67 29.98 21.26
C THR A 147 25.60 30.37 20.12
N ASP A 148 26.32 29.41 19.57
CA ASP A 148 27.20 29.64 18.42
C ASP A 148 26.42 29.46 17.11
N GLU A 149 26.94 30.03 16.04
CA GLU A 149 26.38 29.87 14.70
C GLU A 149 26.99 28.63 14.03
N ILE A 150 26.12 27.76 13.51
CA ILE A 150 26.48 26.60 12.71
C ILE A 150 26.91 27.10 11.33
N SER A 151 28.15 26.82 10.96
CA SER A 151 28.70 27.12 9.64
C SER A 151 28.53 25.94 8.69
N LEU A 152 28.47 26.24 7.39
CA LEU A 152 28.51 25.24 6.32
C LEU A 152 29.92 25.18 5.74
N LEU A 153 30.54 24.00 5.79
CA LEU A 153 31.83 23.72 5.16
C LEU A 153 31.64 22.81 3.96
N TYR A 154 32.11 23.28 2.82
CA TYR A 154 32.31 22.45 1.65
C TYR A 154 33.66 21.76 1.75
N ARG A 155 33.67 20.42 1.78
CA ARG A 155 34.90 19.62 1.75
C ARG A 155 34.90 18.74 0.51
N GLU A 156 35.75 19.09 -0.46
CA GLU A 156 36.15 18.15 -1.51
C GLU A 156 36.97 17.02 -0.85
N GLU A 157 36.68 15.77 -1.21
CA GLU A 157 37.27 14.53 -0.65
C GLU A 157 38.82 14.53 -0.57
N HIS A 158 39.49 15.46 -1.23
CA HIS A 158 40.94 15.60 -1.22
C HIS A 158 41.55 16.35 -0.01
N LEU A 159 40.78 17.09 0.82
CA LEU A 159 41.34 17.91 1.91
C LEU A 159 41.15 17.32 3.33
N VAL A 160 40.27 16.33 3.50
CA VAL A 160 39.99 15.68 4.79
C VAL A 160 41.19 14.84 5.28
N LEU A 161 41.93 14.23 4.36
CA LEU A 161 43.11 13.40 4.69
C LEU A 161 44.30 14.20 5.21
N ASP A 162 44.45 15.46 4.79
CA ASP A 162 45.57 16.30 5.20
C ASP A 162 45.30 17.03 6.51
N GLU A 163 44.04 17.40 6.81
CA GLU A 163 43.64 17.98 8.11
C GLU A 163 43.68 16.92 9.23
N ILE A 164 43.26 15.68 8.96
CA ILE A 164 43.32 14.55 9.90
C ILE A 164 44.78 14.14 10.16
N LYS A 165 45.65 14.13 9.15
CA LYS A 165 47.09 13.90 9.35
C LYS A 165 47.73 14.98 10.21
N LYS A 166 47.37 16.25 9.99
CA LYS A 166 47.94 17.39 10.71
C LYS A 166 47.51 17.41 12.18
N SER A 167 46.25 17.05 12.49
CA SER A 167 45.80 16.94 13.89
C SER A 167 46.37 15.71 14.61
N LEU A 168 46.62 14.60 13.89
CA LEU A 168 47.36 13.44 14.42
C LEU A 168 48.84 13.78 14.67
N ASP A 169 49.49 14.51 13.76
CA ASP A 169 50.89 14.90 13.89
C ASP A 169 51.11 15.92 15.03
N ASP A 170 50.21 16.90 15.21
CA ASP A 170 50.26 17.86 16.33
C ASP A 170 49.96 17.20 17.69
N SER A 171 49.11 16.17 17.71
CA SER A 171 48.84 15.35 18.90
C SER A 171 50.01 14.43 19.25
N LEU A 172 50.73 13.91 18.25
CA LEU A 172 51.94 13.09 18.42
C LEU A 172 53.16 13.94 18.85
N ALA A 173 53.27 15.19 18.38
CA ALA A 173 54.33 16.12 18.77
C ALA A 173 54.22 16.55 20.25
N ASN A 174 53.01 16.89 20.72
CA ASN A 174 52.77 17.21 22.14
C ASN A 174 52.98 16.01 23.07
N ALA A 175 52.66 14.79 22.62
CA ALA A 175 52.92 13.55 23.37
C ALA A 175 54.41 13.16 23.41
N ALA A 176 55.21 13.65 22.46
CA ALA A 176 56.65 13.39 22.38
C ALA A 176 57.49 14.28 23.31
N GLU A 177 57.04 15.50 23.64
CA GLU A 177 57.72 16.38 24.61
C GLU A 177 57.59 15.89 26.05
N LEU A 178 56.46 15.28 26.42
CA LEU A 178 56.22 14.73 27.76
C LEU A 178 56.97 13.41 28.05
N LYS A 179 57.58 12.76 27.04
CA LYS A 179 58.28 11.47 27.17
C LYS A 179 59.81 11.57 27.18
N LYS A 180 60.39 12.78 27.15
CA LYS A 180 61.85 12.97 27.12
C LYS A 180 62.57 13.02 28.46
N GLU A 181 61.89 12.78 29.57
CA GLU A 181 62.56 12.66 30.87
C GLU A 181 62.41 11.28 31.51
N LYS A 182 63.59 10.64 31.70
CA LYS A 182 63.93 9.52 32.59
C LYS A 182 63.84 8.11 32.01
N THR A 183 64.92 7.72 31.35
CA THR A 183 65.58 6.41 31.61
C THR A 183 66.73 6.68 32.59
N PRO A 184 67.12 5.78 33.52
CA PRO A 184 67.95 4.60 33.17
C PRO A 184 67.65 3.35 34.06
N SER A 185 67.68 2.09 33.63
CA SER A 185 68.79 1.17 33.23
C SER A 185 68.80 -0.05 34.17
N THR A 186 68.78 -1.29 33.65
CA THR A 186 69.71 -2.39 34.03
C THR A 186 69.42 -3.67 33.25
N GLU A 187 70.51 -4.38 32.96
CA GLU A 187 70.61 -5.62 32.19
C GLU A 187 70.14 -6.87 32.96
N GLU A 188 69.68 -7.84 32.16
CA GLU A 188 69.63 -9.32 32.31
C GLU A 188 69.50 -10.00 33.68
N VAL A 189 68.43 -10.79 33.84
CA VAL A 189 68.51 -12.22 34.26
C VAL A 189 67.34 -13.02 33.64
N LYS A 190 67.67 -14.08 32.87
CA LYS A 190 66.74 -15.16 32.51
C LYS A 190 66.40 -16.02 33.73
N LYS A 191 65.11 -16.27 34.00
CA LYS A 191 64.65 -17.48 34.70
C LYS A 191 63.33 -17.97 34.14
N ASP A 192 63.33 -19.26 33.81
CA ASP A 192 62.23 -20.07 33.32
C ASP A 192 60.96 -19.96 34.17
N PHE A 193 59.84 -19.69 33.51
CA PHE A 193 58.52 -20.14 33.97
C PHE A 193 57.76 -20.71 32.77
N LYS A 194 57.63 -22.04 32.72
CA LYS A 194 56.69 -22.72 31.83
C LYS A 194 55.28 -22.59 32.41
N PRO A 195 54.28 -22.07 31.69
CA PRO A 195 52.90 -22.41 31.98
C PRO A 195 52.58 -23.74 31.32
N LYS A 196 52.45 -24.80 32.13
CA LYS A 196 51.74 -26.03 31.77
C LYS A 196 50.24 -25.73 31.84
N PHE A 197 49.58 -25.57 30.69
CA PHE A 197 48.19 -25.99 30.46
C PHE A 197 47.91 -25.98 28.94
N SER A 198 48.37 -27.00 28.22
CA SER A 198 47.87 -27.32 26.88
C SER A 198 46.79 -28.40 27.02
N ARG A 199 45.53 -28.01 27.17
CA ARG A 199 44.43 -28.94 26.85
C ARG A 199 44.38 -28.98 25.32
N LYS A 200 44.93 -30.02 24.69
CA LYS A 200 44.61 -30.35 23.30
C LYS A 200 43.10 -30.64 23.27
N ARG A 201 42.28 -29.67 22.90
CA ARG A 201 40.88 -29.90 22.53
C ARG A 201 40.90 -30.59 21.17
N GLU A 202 40.18 -31.70 21.03
CA GLU A 202 40.06 -32.45 19.78
C GLU A 202 39.48 -31.55 18.67
N LYS A 203 39.99 -31.67 17.44
CA LYS A 203 39.41 -31.01 16.27
C LYS A 203 38.06 -31.65 15.99
N ASP A 204 37.00 -30.85 16.01
CA ASP A 204 35.67 -31.26 15.57
C ASP A 204 35.73 -31.70 14.09
N PRO A 205 35.15 -32.86 13.70
CA PRO A 205 35.11 -33.33 12.32
C PRO A 205 34.44 -32.34 11.35
N ASN A 206 33.62 -31.41 11.84
CA ASN A 206 32.93 -30.38 11.05
C ASN A 206 33.64 -29.00 11.06
N SER A 207 34.82 -28.90 11.67
CA SER A 207 35.60 -27.66 11.67
C SER A 207 36.32 -27.46 10.34
N VAL A 208 35.90 -26.42 9.61
CA VAL A 208 36.53 -25.99 8.36
C VAL A 208 37.82 -25.22 8.68
N ILE A 209 37.77 -24.32 9.66
CA ILE A 209 38.92 -23.52 10.13
C ILE A 209 38.87 -23.45 11.66
N GLY A 210 40.04 -23.49 12.30
CA GLY A 210 40.18 -23.21 13.72
C GLY A 210 39.71 -24.34 14.65
N ILE A 211 39.04 -23.97 15.73
CA ILE A 211 38.51 -24.88 16.76
C ILE A 211 36.98 -24.85 16.81
N MET A 212 36.39 -25.78 17.57
CA MET A 212 34.96 -25.77 17.86
C MET A 212 34.53 -24.44 18.51
N ILE A 213 33.39 -23.90 18.07
CA ILE A 213 32.85 -22.63 18.56
C ILE A 213 31.71 -22.92 19.54
N GLU A 214 31.96 -22.71 20.83
CA GLU A 214 30.97 -22.84 21.91
C GLU A 214 30.13 -21.56 22.10
N ASP A 215 30.65 -20.41 21.64
CA ASP A 215 30.05 -19.08 21.83
C ASP A 215 28.66 -18.95 21.19
N MET A 216 27.75 -18.22 21.84
CA MET A 216 26.43 -17.96 21.27
C MET A 216 26.53 -16.94 20.12
N PRO A 217 25.90 -17.21 18.96
CA PRO A 217 25.93 -16.31 17.83
C PRO A 217 25.07 -15.07 18.06
N ILE A 218 25.50 -13.94 17.52
CA ILE A 218 24.71 -12.70 17.40
C ILE A 218 24.19 -12.54 15.96
N SER A 219 23.17 -11.69 15.78
CA SER A 219 22.64 -11.33 14.46
C SER A 219 23.60 -10.37 13.74
N ILE A 220 23.76 -10.53 12.43
CA ILE A 220 24.66 -9.69 11.61
C ILE A 220 24.25 -8.22 11.71
N LYS A 221 22.94 -7.92 11.75
CA LYS A 221 22.40 -6.56 11.93
C LYS A 221 22.89 -5.86 13.20
N SER A 222 23.28 -6.60 14.24
CA SER A 222 23.78 -6.03 15.49
C SER A 222 25.24 -5.56 15.42
N ILE A 223 25.94 -5.85 14.32
CA ILE A 223 27.34 -5.45 14.09
C ILE A 223 27.35 -4.03 13.53
N LEU A 224 27.43 -3.03 14.40
CA LEU A 224 27.41 -1.60 14.02
C LEU A 224 28.81 -0.95 13.98
N GLY A 225 29.86 -1.69 14.39
CA GLY A 225 31.22 -1.16 14.48
C GLY A 225 32.28 -2.25 14.57
N GLU A 226 33.53 -1.85 14.77
CA GLU A 226 34.63 -2.80 14.96
C GLU A 226 34.49 -3.55 16.29
N ASP A 227 34.73 -4.86 16.24
CA ASP A 227 34.67 -5.72 17.41
C ASP A 227 35.75 -6.82 17.30
N ASN A 228 36.45 -7.07 18.40
CA ASN A 228 37.56 -8.02 18.44
C ASN A 228 37.13 -9.49 18.55
N ASN A 229 35.86 -9.77 18.88
CA ASN A 229 35.35 -11.13 19.00
C ASN A 229 33.84 -11.24 18.76
N VAL A 230 33.47 -11.58 17.53
CA VAL A 230 32.10 -11.78 17.09
C VAL A 230 31.90 -13.21 16.63
N THR A 231 30.79 -13.81 17.04
CA THR A 231 30.32 -15.10 16.51
C THR A 231 29.00 -14.88 15.78
N ILE A 232 28.90 -15.30 14.52
CA ILE A 232 27.67 -15.23 13.73
C ILE A 232 27.30 -16.59 13.17
N TRP A 233 26.03 -16.73 12.81
CA TRP A 233 25.55 -17.77 11.91
C TRP A 233 25.24 -17.13 10.57
N GLY A 234 25.63 -17.77 9.47
CA GLY A 234 25.23 -17.26 8.17
C GLY A 234 25.33 -18.26 7.04
N GLU A 235 24.47 -18.06 6.06
CA GLU A 235 24.45 -18.75 4.78
C GLU A 235 25.43 -18.06 3.82
N VAL A 236 26.31 -18.85 3.21
CA VAL A 236 27.24 -18.35 2.18
C VAL A 236 26.52 -18.32 0.84
N PHE A 237 26.22 -17.13 0.31
CA PHE A 237 25.60 -16.97 -1.01
C PHE A 237 26.60 -16.60 -2.11
N GLY A 238 27.80 -16.15 -1.74
CA GLY A 238 28.88 -15.81 -2.65
C GLY A 238 30.25 -16.21 -2.10
N ILE A 239 31.16 -16.60 -2.99
CA ILE A 239 32.56 -16.92 -2.66
C ILE A 239 33.43 -16.33 -3.77
N GLU A 240 34.44 -15.57 -3.37
CA GLU A 240 35.45 -14.98 -4.25
C GLU A 240 36.84 -15.41 -3.78
N TYR A 241 37.70 -15.71 -4.75
CA TYR A 241 39.05 -16.21 -4.50
C TYR A 241 40.06 -15.20 -5.02
N PHE A 242 41.01 -14.81 -4.17
CA PHE A 242 42.10 -13.91 -4.55
C PHE A 242 43.44 -14.53 -4.18
N GLU A 243 44.33 -14.64 -5.16
CA GLU A 243 45.72 -15.04 -4.96
C GLU A 243 46.63 -13.87 -5.32
N SER A 244 47.47 -13.44 -4.36
CA SER A 244 48.43 -12.38 -4.60
C SER A 244 49.60 -12.88 -5.45
N SER A 245 49.98 -12.13 -6.47
CA SER A 245 51.18 -12.41 -7.27
C SER A 245 52.48 -11.95 -6.58
N LYS A 246 52.38 -11.21 -5.47
CA LYS A 246 53.52 -10.56 -4.78
C LYS A 246 53.78 -11.12 -3.38
N SER A 247 52.87 -11.92 -2.82
CA SER A 247 52.98 -12.50 -1.48
C SER A 247 52.34 -13.88 -1.43
N ASP A 248 52.78 -14.74 -0.50
CA ASP A 248 52.23 -16.10 -0.32
C ASP A 248 50.83 -16.10 0.32
N PHE A 249 50.19 -14.94 0.46
CA PHE A 249 48.85 -14.84 1.04
C PHE A 249 47.77 -15.10 -0.01
N LYS A 250 46.89 -16.05 0.32
CA LYS A 250 45.67 -16.36 -0.41
C LYS A 250 44.47 -15.95 0.42
N ILE A 251 43.54 -15.23 -0.20
CA ILE A 251 42.35 -14.68 0.47
C ILE A 251 41.11 -15.35 -0.14
N ILE A 252 40.23 -15.82 0.74
CA ILE A 252 38.89 -16.29 0.38
C ILE A 252 37.90 -15.31 0.99
N THR A 253 37.11 -14.65 0.15
CA THR A 253 36.07 -13.71 0.57
C THR A 253 34.71 -14.37 0.42
N LEU A 254 34.03 -14.55 1.55
CA LEU A 254 32.67 -15.09 1.62
C LEU A 254 31.68 -13.92 1.71
N LYS A 255 30.57 -14.03 0.98
CA LYS A 255 29.39 -13.17 1.16
C LYS A 255 28.40 -13.95 2.02
N VAL A 256 28.18 -13.48 3.24
CA VAL A 256 27.46 -14.22 4.28
C VAL A 256 26.22 -13.43 4.70
N THR A 257 25.07 -14.09 4.81
CA THR A 257 23.83 -13.48 5.31
C THR A 257 23.14 -14.36 6.34
N ASP A 258 22.50 -13.75 7.33
CA ASP A 258 21.57 -14.41 8.25
C ASP A 258 20.11 -14.05 7.96
N TYR A 259 19.85 -13.38 6.82
CA TYR A 259 18.61 -12.75 6.38
C TYR A 259 18.14 -11.54 7.21
N THR A 260 18.87 -11.16 8.26
CA THR A 260 18.69 -9.86 8.94
C THR A 260 19.59 -8.79 8.35
N ASP A 261 20.81 -9.18 7.95
CA ASP A 261 21.76 -8.35 7.20
C ASP A 261 22.78 -9.24 6.46
N SER A 262 23.76 -8.65 5.78
CA SER A 262 24.87 -9.35 5.11
C SER A 262 26.21 -8.72 5.46
N ILE A 263 27.26 -9.55 5.58
CA ILE A 263 28.63 -9.09 5.83
C ILE A 263 29.64 -9.86 4.99
N TYR A 264 30.70 -9.18 4.57
CA TYR A 264 31.85 -9.85 3.98
C TYR A 264 32.63 -10.59 5.07
N CYS A 265 33.00 -11.83 4.79
CA CYS A 265 33.85 -12.61 5.67
C CYS A 265 35.13 -13.03 4.95
N LYS A 266 36.29 -12.56 5.43
CA LYS A 266 37.60 -12.87 4.86
C LYS A 266 38.30 -13.98 5.64
N VAL A 267 38.83 -14.93 4.89
CA VAL A 267 39.69 -16.02 5.36
C VAL A 267 41.05 -15.88 4.70
N PHE A 268 42.11 -15.97 5.51
CA PHE A 268 43.48 -15.90 5.03
C PHE A 268 44.14 -17.28 5.16
N ALA A 269 44.74 -17.76 4.08
CA ALA A 269 45.56 -18.96 4.07
C ALA A 269 46.93 -18.64 3.46
N ARG A 270 47.98 -19.29 3.96
CA ARG A 270 49.35 -19.14 3.44
C ARG A 270 49.84 -20.43 2.76
N GLU A 271 49.47 -21.58 3.30
CA GLU A 271 49.88 -22.86 2.75
C GLU A 271 48.94 -23.29 1.61
N LYS A 272 49.53 -23.79 0.52
CA LYS A 272 48.77 -24.20 -0.68
C LYS A 272 47.79 -25.34 -0.41
N ASP A 273 48.19 -26.31 0.41
CA ASP A 273 47.37 -27.46 0.78
C ASP A 273 46.22 -27.07 1.71
N GLU A 274 46.48 -26.15 2.66
CA GLU A 274 45.46 -25.58 3.53
C GLU A 274 44.41 -24.80 2.74
N TYR A 275 44.84 -23.94 1.82
CA TYR A 275 43.95 -23.18 0.95
C TYR A 275 43.06 -24.09 0.09
N ALA A 276 43.64 -25.11 -0.54
CA ALA A 276 42.90 -26.07 -1.35
C ALA A 276 41.83 -26.82 -0.54
N ARG A 277 42.15 -27.20 0.70
CA ARG A 277 41.20 -27.84 1.62
C ARG A 277 40.03 -26.91 1.95
N ILE A 278 40.30 -25.68 2.39
CA ILE A 278 39.26 -24.71 2.76
C ILE A 278 38.33 -24.41 1.57
N CYS A 279 38.88 -24.24 0.36
CA CYS A 279 38.08 -24.03 -0.85
C CYS A 279 37.14 -25.20 -1.17
N SER A 280 37.52 -26.44 -0.83
CA SER A 280 36.69 -27.63 -1.07
C SER A 280 35.56 -27.80 -0.05
N GLU A 281 35.77 -27.32 1.17
CA GLU A 281 34.84 -27.43 2.30
C GLU A 281 33.83 -26.27 2.32
N LEU A 282 34.22 -25.06 1.90
CA LEU A 282 33.33 -23.90 1.79
C LEU A 282 32.49 -23.95 0.50
N LYS A 283 31.19 -24.20 0.68
CA LYS A 283 30.20 -24.32 -0.41
C LYS A 283 29.11 -23.26 -0.30
N LYS A 284 28.66 -22.74 -1.46
CA LYS A 284 27.49 -21.85 -1.58
C LYS A 284 26.21 -22.58 -1.16
N GLY A 285 25.30 -21.87 -0.49
CA GLY A 285 24.03 -22.38 0.03
C GLY A 285 24.15 -23.22 1.31
N LYS A 286 25.33 -23.28 1.93
CA LYS A 286 25.56 -23.94 3.22
C LYS A 286 25.67 -22.92 4.34
N TRP A 287 25.29 -23.35 5.54
CA TRP A 287 25.34 -22.56 6.75
C TRP A 287 26.61 -22.85 7.54
N TYR A 288 27.22 -21.79 8.04
CA TYR A 288 28.41 -21.89 8.88
C TYR A 288 28.23 -21.07 10.14
N LYS A 289 28.78 -21.57 11.24
CA LYS A 289 29.04 -20.79 12.44
C LYS A 289 30.46 -20.22 12.31
N ILE A 290 30.57 -18.91 12.32
CA ILE A 290 31.82 -18.19 12.05
C ILE A 290 32.16 -17.35 13.28
N ARG A 291 33.37 -17.53 13.82
CA ARG A 291 33.91 -16.67 14.88
C ARG A 291 35.13 -15.92 14.37
N GLY A 292 35.19 -14.63 14.66
CA GLY A 292 36.22 -13.75 14.13
C GLY A 292 36.23 -12.39 14.79
N TYR A 293 36.89 -11.44 14.13
CA TYR A 293 36.88 -10.03 14.52
C TYR A 293 36.42 -9.19 13.34
N VAL A 294 35.65 -8.15 13.62
CA VAL A 294 35.13 -7.20 12.64
C VAL A 294 36.04 -5.99 12.62
N LYS A 295 36.53 -5.62 11.44
CA LYS A 295 37.31 -4.39 11.21
C LYS A 295 36.88 -3.72 9.94
N SER A 296 37.01 -2.40 9.89
CA SER A 296 36.87 -1.65 8.65
C SER A 296 37.99 -2.04 7.68
N ASP A 297 37.64 -2.28 6.42
CA ASP A 297 38.59 -2.63 5.37
C ASP A 297 38.66 -1.53 4.31
N HIS A 298 39.79 -0.83 4.29
CA HIS A 298 40.07 0.24 3.33
C HIS A 298 40.04 -0.19 1.86
N PHE A 299 40.23 -1.48 1.55
CA PHE A 299 40.11 -2.00 0.18
C PHE A 299 38.68 -2.33 -0.22
N SER A 300 37.75 -2.33 0.74
CA SER A 300 36.33 -2.59 0.55
C SER A 300 35.51 -1.36 0.94
N ASN A 301 35.98 -0.17 0.54
CA ASN A 301 35.32 1.12 0.78
C ASN A 301 35.00 1.40 2.27
N ASP A 302 35.90 1.00 3.18
CA ASP A 302 35.75 1.15 4.63
C ASP A 302 34.57 0.37 5.25
N GLU A 303 33.99 -0.59 4.51
CA GLU A 303 32.97 -1.48 5.05
C GLU A 303 33.52 -2.36 6.18
N LEU A 304 32.64 -2.71 7.12
CA LEU A 304 32.95 -3.66 8.19
C LEU A 304 33.07 -5.08 7.61
N VAL A 305 34.25 -5.67 7.74
CA VAL A 305 34.55 -7.02 7.27
C VAL A 305 34.84 -7.94 8.45
N LEU A 306 34.18 -9.09 8.48
CA LEU A 306 34.44 -10.15 9.45
C LEU A 306 35.66 -10.98 9.04
N ASN A 307 36.75 -10.88 9.78
CA ASN A 307 37.93 -11.70 9.58
C ASN A 307 37.79 -12.99 10.41
N ALA A 308 37.57 -14.11 9.73
CA ALA A 308 37.30 -15.38 10.39
C ALA A 308 38.56 -15.97 11.03
N ARG A 309 38.44 -16.36 12.30
CA ARG A 309 39.42 -17.19 13.02
C ARG A 309 39.00 -18.65 13.03
N ASP A 310 37.70 -18.89 13.19
CA ASP A 310 37.13 -20.23 13.27
C ASP A 310 35.88 -20.30 12.38
N ILE A 311 35.72 -21.41 11.65
CA ILE A 311 34.55 -21.70 10.82
C ILE A 311 34.15 -23.15 11.04
N VAL A 312 32.91 -23.37 11.43
CA VAL A 312 32.34 -24.71 11.64
C VAL A 312 31.12 -24.87 10.75
N LEU A 313 31.07 -25.95 9.97
CA LEU A 313 29.89 -26.31 9.19
C LEU A 313 28.73 -26.62 10.14
N CYS A 314 27.58 -26.02 9.87
CA CYS A 314 26.41 -26.14 10.71
C CYS A 314 25.23 -26.62 9.86
N ASP A 315 24.56 -27.67 10.33
CA ASP A 315 23.26 -28.09 9.79
C ASP A 315 22.17 -27.21 10.38
N LYS A 316 22.20 -25.90 10.08
CA LYS A 316 21.06 -25.03 10.35
C LYS A 316 20.04 -25.30 9.26
N GLU A 317 18.94 -25.95 9.61
CA GLU A 317 17.79 -26.01 8.72
C GLU A 317 17.20 -24.60 8.58
N LYS A 318 17.08 -24.12 7.35
CA LYS A 318 16.34 -22.90 7.05
C LYS A 318 14.93 -23.12 7.60
N GLN A 319 14.50 -22.30 8.56
CA GLN A 319 13.10 -22.30 9.00
C GLN A 319 12.26 -21.78 7.83
N VAL A 320 11.86 -22.69 6.95
CA VAL A 320 10.96 -22.39 5.84
C VAL A 320 9.55 -22.40 6.39
N ARG A 321 8.77 -21.35 6.10
CA ARG A 321 7.34 -21.30 6.44
C ARG A 321 6.67 -22.56 5.88
N GLN A 322 5.93 -23.26 6.73
CA GLN A 322 5.14 -24.43 6.34
C GLN A 322 3.66 -24.07 6.33
N ASP A 323 2.92 -24.67 5.41
CA ASP A 323 1.46 -24.66 5.41
C ASP A 323 1.00 -25.97 6.06
N ASN A 324 0.48 -25.88 7.28
CA ASN A 324 0.00 -27.03 8.06
C ASN A 324 -1.53 -27.18 8.03
N ALA A 325 -2.23 -26.41 7.19
CA ALA A 325 -3.68 -26.49 7.09
C ALA A 325 -4.11 -27.83 6.47
N LEU A 326 -5.23 -28.41 6.95
CA LEU A 326 -5.81 -29.62 6.36
C LEU A 326 -6.36 -29.33 4.96
N GLU A 327 -7.10 -28.24 4.83
CA GLU A 327 -7.56 -27.71 3.55
C GLU A 327 -6.59 -26.65 3.04
N LYS A 328 -6.00 -26.90 1.88
CA LYS A 328 -4.97 -26.04 1.30
C LYS A 328 -5.58 -24.84 0.59
N ARG A 329 -4.99 -23.67 0.83
CA ARG A 329 -5.31 -22.42 0.14
C ARG A 329 -4.99 -22.55 -1.36
N VAL A 330 -5.68 -21.76 -2.17
CA VAL A 330 -5.30 -21.45 -3.55
C VAL A 330 -5.09 -19.94 -3.62
N GLU A 331 -3.94 -19.51 -4.10
CA GLU A 331 -3.69 -18.10 -4.38
C GLU A 331 -4.33 -17.73 -5.72
N LEU A 332 -5.14 -16.66 -5.73
CA LEU A 332 -5.91 -16.21 -6.89
C LEU A 332 -5.44 -14.84 -7.41
N HIS A 333 -4.54 -14.18 -6.68
CA HIS A 333 -4.01 -12.87 -7.04
C HIS A 333 -2.53 -12.82 -6.67
N ALA A 334 -1.65 -12.85 -7.67
CA ALA A 334 -0.22 -12.76 -7.44
C ALA A 334 0.52 -12.10 -8.59
N HIS A 335 1.42 -11.18 -8.24
CA HIS A 335 2.32 -10.50 -9.17
C HIS A 335 3.70 -11.12 -9.15
N THR A 336 4.33 -11.13 -10.32
CA THR A 336 5.68 -11.63 -10.54
C THR A 336 6.57 -10.49 -11.00
N LYS A 337 7.86 -10.74 -11.22
CA LYS A 337 8.80 -9.78 -11.82
C LYS A 337 8.36 -9.24 -13.19
N MET A 338 7.35 -9.86 -13.81
CA MET A 338 6.77 -9.39 -15.07
C MET A 338 5.76 -8.23 -14.87
N SER A 339 5.26 -8.00 -13.64
CA SER A 339 4.65 -6.72 -13.27
C SER A 339 5.73 -5.64 -13.19
N GLN A 340 5.79 -4.80 -14.23
CA GLN A 340 6.88 -3.83 -14.42
C GLN A 340 7.06 -2.89 -13.23
N MET A 341 8.26 -2.92 -12.62
CA MET A 341 8.66 -2.08 -11.47
C MET A 341 7.77 -2.23 -10.22
N ASP A 342 7.04 -3.34 -10.12
CA ASP A 342 6.08 -3.57 -9.04
C ASP A 342 6.30 -4.96 -8.39
N GLY A 343 6.17 -6.05 -9.16
CA GLY A 343 6.32 -7.39 -8.61
C GLY A 343 7.79 -7.78 -8.35
N LEU A 344 8.07 -8.32 -7.16
CA LEU A 344 9.42 -8.78 -6.77
C LEU A 344 9.58 -10.30 -6.85
N ALA A 345 8.47 -11.04 -6.88
CA ALA A 345 8.48 -12.49 -6.83
C ALA A 345 8.85 -13.11 -8.19
N ASP A 346 9.75 -14.09 -8.16
CA ASP A 346 10.04 -14.91 -9.34
C ASP A 346 8.90 -15.89 -9.59
N GLU A 347 8.38 -15.93 -10.82
CA GLU A 347 7.22 -16.74 -11.19
C GLU A 347 7.46 -18.26 -11.00
N ILE A 348 8.70 -18.73 -11.20
CA ILE A 348 9.04 -20.14 -11.02
C ILE A 348 9.15 -20.46 -9.52
N LEU A 349 9.79 -19.59 -8.74
CA LEU A 349 9.88 -19.78 -7.29
C LEU A 349 8.50 -19.75 -6.64
N LEU A 350 7.62 -18.86 -7.08
CA LEU A 350 6.27 -18.74 -6.55
C LEU A 350 5.44 -20.03 -6.80
N VAL A 351 5.51 -20.56 -8.02
CA VAL A 351 4.86 -21.84 -8.39
C VAL A 351 5.43 -23.01 -7.56
N ASN A 352 6.76 -23.11 -7.47
CA ASN A 352 7.41 -24.17 -6.70
C ASN A 352 7.07 -24.08 -5.20
N GLN A 353 6.93 -22.87 -4.67
CA GLN A 353 6.52 -22.65 -3.28
C GLN A 353 5.09 -23.15 -3.04
N ALA A 354 4.14 -22.79 -3.91
CA ALA A 354 2.76 -23.29 -3.83
C ALA A 354 2.70 -24.82 -3.91
N ILE A 355 3.47 -25.43 -4.81
CA ILE A 355 3.62 -26.88 -4.91
C ILE A 355 4.13 -27.48 -3.58
N SER A 356 5.19 -26.89 -3.00
CA SER A 356 5.77 -27.37 -1.74
C SER A 356 4.83 -27.24 -0.54
N TRP A 357 3.93 -26.27 -0.56
CA TRP A 357 2.87 -26.09 0.45
C TRP A 357 1.66 -27.01 0.21
N GLY A 358 1.67 -27.80 -0.87
CA GLY A 358 0.59 -28.71 -1.23
C GLY A 358 -0.64 -28.01 -1.79
N HIS A 359 -0.52 -26.77 -2.24
CA HIS A 359 -1.62 -26.05 -2.89
C HIS A 359 -2.00 -26.78 -4.19
N LYS A 360 -3.29 -26.82 -4.50
CA LYS A 360 -3.78 -27.48 -5.73
C LYS A 360 -3.56 -26.62 -6.97
N ALA A 361 -3.51 -25.30 -6.78
CA ALA A 361 -3.40 -24.34 -7.86
C ALA A 361 -2.77 -23.03 -7.40
N ILE A 362 -2.31 -22.23 -8.36
CA ILE A 362 -1.91 -20.84 -8.18
C ILE A 362 -2.31 -20.01 -9.40
N ALA A 363 -2.80 -18.80 -9.18
CA ALA A 363 -3.00 -17.82 -10.22
C ALA A 363 -1.80 -16.88 -10.36
N ILE A 364 -1.50 -16.53 -11.61
CA ILE A 364 -0.50 -15.51 -11.97
C ILE A 364 -1.24 -14.40 -12.69
N THR A 365 -1.25 -13.22 -12.08
CA THR A 365 -2.11 -12.08 -12.44
C THR A 365 -1.27 -10.81 -12.53
N ASP A 366 -0.22 -10.85 -13.35
CA ASP A 366 0.65 -9.69 -13.56
C ASP A 366 -0.13 -8.48 -14.09
N HIS A 367 0.35 -7.28 -13.76
CA HIS A 367 -0.23 -6.04 -14.23
C HIS A 367 -0.04 -5.89 -15.74
N ASN A 368 -1.14 -5.62 -16.44
CA ASN A 368 -1.16 -5.18 -17.85
C ASN A 368 -0.54 -6.15 -18.86
N GLY A 369 -0.29 -7.39 -18.46
CA GLY A 369 0.55 -8.32 -19.21
C GLY A 369 0.39 -9.77 -18.81
N CYS A 370 1.08 -10.62 -19.57
CA CYS A 370 1.05 -12.07 -19.40
C CYS A 370 2.42 -12.70 -19.70
N GLN A 371 3.51 -11.94 -19.55
CA GLN A 371 4.85 -12.37 -19.95
C GLN A 371 5.36 -13.57 -19.12
N ALA A 372 4.83 -13.80 -17.91
CA ALA A 372 5.19 -14.96 -17.09
C ALA A 372 4.62 -16.30 -17.60
N PHE A 373 3.60 -16.26 -18.47
CA PHE A 373 2.84 -17.47 -18.86
C PHE A 373 3.71 -18.58 -19.45
N PRO A 374 4.67 -18.33 -20.37
CA PRO A 374 5.50 -19.39 -20.93
C PRO A 374 6.35 -20.11 -19.89
N HIS A 375 6.92 -19.38 -18.93
CA HIS A 375 7.74 -19.95 -17.86
C HIS A 375 6.92 -20.83 -16.92
N VAL A 376 5.75 -20.33 -16.52
CA VAL A 376 4.80 -21.04 -15.67
C VAL A 376 4.27 -22.30 -16.38
N PHE A 377 3.91 -22.18 -17.66
CA PHE A 377 3.42 -23.31 -18.46
C PHE A 377 4.45 -24.43 -18.56
N ASN A 378 5.70 -24.10 -18.87
CA ASN A 378 6.78 -25.09 -19.00
C ASN A 378 7.09 -25.77 -17.66
N THR A 379 7.09 -25.01 -16.57
CA THR A 379 7.35 -25.51 -15.21
C THR A 379 6.25 -26.47 -14.77
N VAL A 380 4.98 -26.05 -14.84
CA VAL A 380 3.85 -26.87 -14.41
C VAL A 380 3.67 -28.10 -15.30
N THR A 381 3.85 -27.96 -16.62
CA THR A 381 3.79 -29.10 -17.55
C THR A 381 4.86 -30.13 -17.20
N SER A 382 6.08 -29.69 -16.87
CA SER A 382 7.17 -30.58 -16.48
C SER A 382 6.90 -31.27 -15.14
N TYR A 383 6.39 -30.55 -14.14
CA TYR A 383 6.01 -31.09 -12.84
C TYR A 383 4.89 -32.13 -12.94
N ASN A 384 3.94 -31.94 -13.87
CA ASN A 384 2.78 -32.81 -14.05
C ASN A 384 3.05 -34.06 -14.90
N LYS A 385 4.25 -34.23 -15.47
CA LYS A 385 4.58 -35.41 -16.28
C LYS A 385 4.47 -36.68 -15.43
N GLY A 386 3.69 -37.65 -15.91
CA GLY A 386 3.54 -38.95 -15.27
C GLY A 386 2.66 -38.98 -14.01
N LYS A 387 2.01 -37.86 -13.67
CA LYS A 387 1.09 -37.77 -12.52
C LYS A 387 -0.36 -38.03 -12.91
N SER A 388 -1.14 -38.58 -11.96
CA SER A 388 -2.59 -38.73 -12.12
C SER A 388 -3.28 -37.36 -12.14
N ASP A 389 -4.52 -37.28 -12.63
CA ASP A 389 -5.23 -35.99 -12.70
C ASP A 389 -5.48 -35.35 -11.31
N GLU A 390 -5.55 -36.16 -10.26
CA GLU A 390 -5.75 -35.72 -8.87
C GLU A 390 -4.47 -35.12 -8.24
N GLU A 391 -3.30 -35.54 -8.73
CA GLU A 391 -1.98 -35.10 -8.24
C GLU A 391 -1.43 -33.92 -9.05
N LYS A 392 -2.09 -33.55 -10.14
CA LYS A 392 -1.65 -32.45 -11.01
C LYS A 392 -1.82 -31.11 -10.33
N PHE A 393 -0.77 -30.31 -10.41
CA PHE A 393 -0.82 -28.92 -10.02
C PHE A 393 -1.40 -28.07 -11.16
N LYS A 394 -2.28 -27.11 -10.84
CA LYS A 394 -2.94 -26.27 -11.82
C LYS A 394 -2.42 -24.83 -11.78
N ALA A 395 -1.82 -24.36 -12.87
CA ALA A 395 -1.66 -22.94 -13.10
C ALA A 395 -2.98 -22.31 -13.58
N ILE A 396 -3.36 -21.20 -12.97
CA ILE A 396 -4.47 -20.34 -13.40
C ILE A 396 -3.84 -19.12 -14.06
N TYR A 397 -4.12 -18.96 -15.35
CA TYR A 397 -3.59 -17.84 -16.13
C TYR A 397 -4.52 -16.64 -16.00
N GLY A 398 -3.99 -15.49 -15.61
CA GLY A 398 -4.75 -14.27 -15.49
C GLY A 398 -3.92 -13.01 -15.72
N THR A 399 -4.57 -11.86 -15.59
CA THR A 399 -3.90 -10.56 -15.58
C THR A 399 -4.75 -9.58 -14.78
N GLU A 400 -4.10 -8.65 -14.10
CA GLU A 400 -4.77 -7.49 -13.55
C GLU A 400 -4.67 -6.34 -14.56
N LEU A 401 -5.81 -5.74 -14.91
CA LEU A 401 -5.90 -4.62 -15.84
C LEU A 401 -6.50 -3.39 -15.15
N THR A 402 -6.20 -2.22 -15.70
CA THR A 402 -6.89 -0.98 -15.33
C THR A 402 -8.21 -0.87 -16.10
N LEU A 403 -9.32 -1.06 -15.41
CA LEU A 403 -10.69 -0.87 -15.90
C LEU A 403 -11.07 0.61 -15.93
N ILE A 404 -11.70 1.03 -17.02
CA ILE A 404 -12.43 2.28 -17.14
C ILE A 404 -13.89 1.94 -17.40
N ASP A 405 -14.77 2.52 -16.60
CA ASP A 405 -16.20 2.34 -16.81
C ASP A 405 -16.67 3.18 -17.99
N ASP A 406 -17.11 2.51 -19.05
CA ASP A 406 -17.74 3.10 -20.22
C ASP A 406 -19.16 2.58 -20.46
N SER A 407 -19.67 1.73 -19.56
CA SER A 407 -21.05 1.26 -19.62
C SER A 407 -21.97 2.35 -19.08
N VAL A 408 -22.17 3.38 -19.88
CA VAL A 408 -23.36 4.22 -19.74
C VAL A 408 -24.40 3.62 -20.66
N ASP A 409 -25.03 2.53 -20.23
CA ASP A 409 -26.15 1.93 -20.96
C ASP A 409 -27.41 2.74 -20.67
N ILE A 410 -27.50 3.91 -21.31
CA ILE A 410 -28.69 4.76 -21.25
C ILE A 410 -29.93 3.97 -21.73
N VAL A 411 -29.74 3.09 -22.72
CA VAL A 411 -30.80 2.29 -23.30
C VAL A 411 -30.33 0.86 -23.60
N VAL A 412 -31.14 -0.12 -23.20
CA VAL A 412 -30.97 -1.55 -23.50
C VAL A 412 -32.01 -1.99 -24.51
N ARG A 413 -31.59 -2.75 -25.52
CA ARG A 413 -32.44 -3.22 -26.65
C ARG A 413 -33.18 -2.04 -27.33
N PRO A 414 -32.47 -1.02 -27.82
CA PRO A 414 -33.11 0.15 -28.44
C PRO A 414 -33.89 -0.27 -29.69
N LYS A 415 -35.12 0.25 -29.83
CA LYS A 415 -35.91 0.21 -31.07
C LYS A 415 -35.62 1.49 -31.86
N ASP A 416 -35.52 1.41 -33.19
CA ASP A 416 -35.32 2.61 -34.02
C ASP A 416 -36.64 3.38 -34.22
N VAL A 417 -37.08 4.06 -33.17
CA VAL A 417 -38.33 4.84 -33.10
C VAL A 417 -38.08 6.24 -32.55
N VAL A 418 -38.95 7.18 -32.91
CA VAL A 418 -38.95 8.55 -32.37
C VAL A 418 -39.43 8.52 -30.92
N MET A 419 -38.62 9.07 -30.01
CA MET A 419 -38.82 8.96 -28.57
C MET A 419 -40.09 9.68 -28.08
N LEU A 420 -40.39 10.87 -28.60
CA LEU A 420 -41.57 11.64 -28.16
C LEU A 420 -42.89 10.99 -28.57
N ASP A 421 -42.91 10.19 -29.64
CA ASP A 421 -44.14 9.55 -30.14
C ASP A 421 -44.56 8.29 -29.35
N GLN A 422 -43.70 7.81 -28.45
CA GLN A 422 -43.92 6.54 -27.74
C GLN A 422 -44.77 6.71 -26.48
N THR A 423 -45.44 5.62 -26.11
CA THR A 423 -45.98 5.44 -24.75
C THR A 423 -44.95 4.64 -23.94
N TYR A 424 -44.60 5.13 -22.77
CA TYR A 424 -43.62 4.50 -21.89
C TYR A 424 -44.30 3.91 -20.66
N VAL A 425 -43.77 2.78 -20.19
CA VAL A 425 -44.06 2.26 -18.85
C VAL A 425 -42.91 2.68 -17.95
N VAL A 426 -43.18 3.59 -17.02
CA VAL A 426 -42.20 4.02 -16.02
C VAL A 426 -42.50 3.28 -14.73
N PHE A 427 -41.50 2.64 -14.12
CA PHE A 427 -41.72 1.74 -12.99
C PHE A 427 -40.59 1.82 -11.97
N ASP A 428 -40.92 1.39 -10.75
CA ASP A 428 -40.04 1.32 -9.59
C ASP A 428 -40.50 0.16 -8.70
N PHE A 429 -39.56 -0.57 -8.10
CA PHE A 429 -39.85 -1.69 -7.21
C PHE A 429 -39.31 -1.46 -5.81
N GLU A 430 -40.16 -1.73 -4.82
CA GLU A 430 -39.70 -1.97 -3.46
C GLU A 430 -39.45 -3.45 -3.25
N THR A 431 -38.40 -3.80 -2.49
CA THR A 431 -37.90 -5.17 -2.37
C THR A 431 -37.47 -5.50 -0.95
N THR A 432 -37.37 -6.79 -0.62
CA THR A 432 -36.87 -7.24 0.70
C THR A 432 -35.35 -7.09 0.88
N GLY A 433 -34.63 -6.59 -0.14
CA GLY A 433 -33.18 -6.48 -0.16
C GLY A 433 -32.65 -6.25 -1.57
N PHE A 434 -31.33 -6.25 -1.76
CA PHE A 434 -30.73 -5.84 -3.05
C PHE A 434 -30.35 -6.99 -3.99
N ASN A 435 -30.47 -8.24 -3.52
CA ASN A 435 -30.01 -9.41 -4.26
C ASN A 435 -31.15 -10.17 -4.94
N ALA A 436 -31.52 -9.71 -6.14
CA ALA A 436 -32.51 -10.36 -7.00
C ALA A 436 -32.23 -11.86 -7.21
N GLY A 437 -30.97 -12.27 -7.39
CA GLY A 437 -30.60 -13.68 -7.58
C GLY A 437 -30.50 -14.52 -6.32
N GLY A 438 -30.74 -13.92 -5.16
CA GLY A 438 -30.66 -14.56 -3.85
C GLY A 438 -32.04 -14.90 -3.29
N LYS A 439 -32.21 -14.58 -2.00
CA LYS A 439 -33.46 -14.80 -1.25
C LYS A 439 -34.42 -13.62 -1.34
N ASP A 440 -34.01 -12.50 -1.93
CA ASP A 440 -34.77 -11.26 -1.89
C ASP A 440 -35.91 -11.30 -2.93
N SER A 441 -37.04 -10.66 -2.60
CA SER A 441 -38.28 -10.67 -3.38
C SER A 441 -38.82 -9.26 -3.56
N ILE A 442 -39.60 -9.04 -4.62
CA ILE A 442 -40.37 -7.80 -4.81
C ILE A 442 -41.51 -7.75 -3.77
N ILE A 443 -41.73 -6.57 -3.17
CA ILE A 443 -42.80 -6.31 -2.17
C ILE A 443 -43.77 -5.19 -2.58
N GLU A 444 -43.40 -4.33 -3.54
CA GLU A 444 -44.31 -3.39 -4.19
C GLU A 444 -43.91 -3.23 -5.66
N ILE A 445 -44.90 -3.15 -6.56
CA ILE A 445 -44.71 -2.72 -7.94
C ILE A 445 -45.46 -1.40 -8.13
N GLY A 446 -44.70 -0.32 -8.26
CA GLY A 446 -45.23 0.96 -8.67
C GLY A 446 -44.92 1.25 -10.13
N ALA A 447 -45.92 1.62 -10.92
CA ALA A 447 -45.70 1.97 -12.32
C ALA A 447 -46.76 2.92 -12.88
N VAL A 448 -46.38 3.65 -13.94
CA VAL A 448 -47.27 4.53 -14.70
C VAL A 448 -47.06 4.37 -16.19
N LYS A 449 -48.14 4.41 -16.98
CA LYS A 449 -48.07 4.60 -18.43
C LYS A 449 -48.08 6.09 -18.72
N MET A 450 -47.06 6.57 -19.42
CA MET A 450 -46.91 7.97 -19.77
C MET A 450 -46.82 8.14 -21.29
N LYS A 451 -47.54 9.14 -21.81
CA LYS A 451 -47.43 9.62 -23.20
C LYS A 451 -47.48 11.14 -23.22
N ASP A 452 -46.57 11.79 -23.93
CA ASP A 452 -46.52 13.26 -24.06
C ASP A 452 -46.52 14.02 -22.71
N GLY A 453 -45.90 13.42 -21.68
CA GLY A 453 -45.88 13.97 -20.33
C GLY A 453 -47.20 13.87 -19.56
N MET A 454 -48.20 13.19 -20.12
CA MET A 454 -49.46 12.87 -19.45
C MET A 454 -49.44 11.43 -18.92
N ILE A 455 -49.83 11.27 -17.66
CA ILE A 455 -50.04 9.96 -17.05
C ILE A 455 -51.39 9.41 -17.54
N LEU A 456 -51.35 8.31 -18.29
CA LEU A 456 -52.52 7.64 -18.85
C LEU A 456 -53.15 6.65 -17.86
N GLU A 457 -52.30 5.92 -17.16
CA GLU A 457 -52.71 4.83 -16.28
C GLU A 457 -51.68 4.66 -15.15
N ARG A 458 -52.14 4.30 -13.95
CA ARG A 458 -51.31 3.99 -12.78
C ARG A 458 -51.49 2.53 -12.39
N TYR A 459 -50.42 1.91 -11.92
CA TYR A 459 -50.37 0.55 -11.40
C TYR A 459 -49.65 0.60 -10.05
N ASP A 460 -50.30 0.10 -9.01
CA ASP A 460 -49.72 -0.02 -7.66
C ASP A 460 -50.18 -1.36 -7.08
N GLU A 461 -49.21 -2.21 -6.74
CA GLU A 461 -49.50 -3.55 -6.20
C GLU A 461 -48.50 -3.96 -5.13
N LEU A 462 -48.99 -4.07 -3.89
CA LEU A 462 -48.25 -4.67 -2.76
C LEU A 462 -48.25 -6.20 -2.87
N ILE A 463 -47.11 -6.80 -2.53
CA ILE A 463 -46.82 -8.23 -2.70
C ILE A 463 -46.38 -8.83 -1.36
N ASN A 464 -46.92 -9.99 -1.02
CA ASN A 464 -46.48 -10.73 0.15
C ASN A 464 -45.24 -11.58 -0.17
N PRO A 465 -44.06 -11.29 0.41
CA PRO A 465 -42.83 -12.04 0.15
C PRO A 465 -42.81 -13.41 0.86
N GLY A 466 -43.80 -13.73 1.70
CA GLY A 466 -43.89 -14.98 2.46
C GLY A 466 -42.90 -15.08 3.62
N VAL A 467 -42.15 -14.01 3.90
CA VAL A 467 -41.18 -13.89 4.99
C VAL A 467 -41.34 -12.54 5.68
N LYS A 468 -40.92 -12.44 6.95
CA LYS A 468 -40.94 -11.15 7.66
C LYS A 468 -39.89 -10.20 7.10
N LEU A 469 -40.25 -8.91 7.01
CA LEU A 469 -39.33 -7.86 6.61
C LEU A 469 -38.28 -7.58 7.70
N GLU A 470 -37.03 -7.35 7.27
CA GLU A 470 -36.00 -6.82 8.17
C GLU A 470 -36.29 -5.34 8.47
N GLN A 471 -36.06 -4.87 9.71
CA GLN A 471 -36.39 -3.49 10.13
C GLN A 471 -35.83 -2.42 9.17
N LYS A 472 -34.59 -2.62 8.68
CA LYS A 472 -33.96 -1.71 7.73
C LYS A 472 -34.75 -1.52 6.43
N ILE A 473 -35.49 -2.55 5.98
CA ILE A 473 -36.33 -2.47 4.77
C ILE A 473 -37.59 -1.68 5.07
N ILE A 474 -38.19 -1.90 6.23
CA ILE A 474 -39.35 -1.11 6.69
C ILE A 474 -38.96 0.36 6.81
N ASP A 475 -37.79 0.66 7.36
CA ASP A 475 -37.31 2.03 7.54
C ASP A 475 -37.06 2.77 6.21
N VAL A 476 -36.69 2.03 5.15
CA VAL A 476 -36.41 2.60 3.83
C VAL A 476 -37.68 2.70 3.00
N THR A 477 -38.50 1.65 2.96
CA THR A 477 -39.67 1.52 2.07
C THR A 477 -40.97 2.01 2.71
N SER A 478 -40.97 2.22 4.02
CA SER A 478 -42.20 2.47 4.81
C SER A 478 -43.29 1.38 4.70
N ILE A 479 -42.99 0.23 4.08
CA ILE A 479 -43.89 -0.92 3.96
C ILE A 479 -43.72 -1.81 5.19
N THR A 480 -44.82 -2.11 5.88
CA THR A 480 -44.81 -2.97 7.07
C THR A 480 -45.34 -4.37 6.76
N ASP A 481 -44.98 -5.36 7.59
CA ASP A 481 -45.50 -6.73 7.48
C ASP A 481 -47.04 -6.77 7.48
N GLU A 482 -47.71 -5.86 8.21
CA GLU A 482 -49.17 -5.75 8.28
C GLU A 482 -49.78 -5.28 6.95
N MET A 483 -49.10 -4.42 6.20
CA MET A 483 -49.57 -3.96 4.88
C MET A 483 -49.55 -5.09 3.84
N LEU A 484 -48.64 -6.05 4.03
CA LEU A 484 -48.42 -7.19 3.14
C LEU A 484 -49.29 -8.40 3.50
N GLU A 485 -49.95 -8.37 4.66
CA GLU A 485 -50.84 -9.44 5.09
C GLU A 485 -52.03 -9.60 4.13
N GLY A 486 -52.27 -10.83 3.66
CA GLY A 486 -53.34 -11.15 2.71
C GLY A 486 -53.10 -10.67 1.27
N LYS A 487 -51.97 -10.04 0.96
CA LYS A 487 -51.55 -9.75 -0.42
C LYS A 487 -51.14 -11.03 -1.15
N ASP A 488 -51.20 -10.97 -2.47
CA ASP A 488 -50.83 -12.10 -3.35
C ASP A 488 -49.30 -12.27 -3.41
N ASN A 489 -48.84 -13.38 -3.98
CA ASN A 489 -47.42 -13.68 -4.10
C ASN A 489 -46.76 -12.98 -5.31
N GLU A 490 -45.41 -12.96 -5.30
CA GLU A 490 -44.59 -12.33 -6.35
C GLU A 490 -44.88 -12.90 -7.75
N GLU A 491 -45.10 -14.21 -7.88
CA GLU A 491 -45.38 -14.85 -9.17
C GLU A 491 -46.63 -14.26 -9.84
N ASN A 492 -47.73 -14.17 -9.10
CA ASN A 492 -49.01 -13.72 -9.62
C ASN A 492 -49.00 -12.21 -9.91
N ALA A 493 -48.39 -11.42 -9.03
CA ALA A 493 -48.23 -9.97 -9.23
C ALA A 493 -47.38 -9.67 -10.47
N VAL A 494 -46.23 -10.34 -10.63
CA VAL A 494 -45.38 -10.16 -11.82
C VAL A 494 -46.09 -10.59 -13.10
N LYS A 495 -46.89 -11.68 -13.08
CA LYS A 495 -47.70 -12.08 -14.26
C LYS A 495 -48.70 -11.00 -14.66
N ARG A 496 -49.42 -10.41 -13.70
CA ARG A 496 -50.34 -9.28 -13.95
C ARG A 496 -49.60 -8.07 -14.49
N PHE A 497 -48.43 -7.76 -13.92
CA PHE A 497 -47.61 -6.65 -14.38
C PHE A 497 -47.12 -6.85 -15.82
N ILE A 498 -46.68 -8.06 -16.20
CA ILE A 498 -46.29 -8.42 -17.57
C ILE A 498 -47.43 -8.19 -18.55
N GLU A 499 -48.63 -8.67 -18.22
CA GLU A 499 -49.82 -8.43 -19.04
C GLU A 499 -50.12 -6.94 -19.16
N TRP A 500 -49.93 -6.18 -18.08
CA TRP A 500 -50.21 -4.75 -18.04
C TRP A 500 -49.24 -3.90 -18.86
N PHE A 501 -47.93 -4.19 -18.81
CA PHE A 501 -46.91 -3.42 -19.54
C PHE A 501 -46.74 -3.85 -21.01
N GLY A 502 -47.03 -5.11 -21.35
CA GLY A 502 -46.98 -5.63 -22.71
C GLY A 502 -45.63 -5.42 -23.42
N ASP A 503 -45.65 -4.89 -24.65
CA ASP A 503 -44.44 -4.66 -25.47
C ASP A 503 -43.90 -3.21 -25.40
N LEU A 504 -44.42 -2.40 -24.47
CA LEU A 504 -44.07 -0.99 -24.34
C LEU A 504 -42.61 -0.81 -23.88
N PRO A 505 -41.92 0.25 -24.34
CA PRO A 505 -40.63 0.66 -23.78
C PRO A 505 -40.76 0.96 -22.28
N MET A 506 -39.84 0.41 -21.50
CA MET A 506 -39.81 0.56 -20.04
C MET A 506 -38.76 1.58 -19.62
N VAL A 507 -39.02 2.28 -18.52
CA VAL A 507 -38.17 3.34 -17.98
C VAL A 507 -38.09 3.20 -16.47
N ALA A 508 -36.90 3.30 -15.90
CA ALA A 508 -36.71 3.34 -14.45
C ALA A 508 -35.54 4.29 -14.11
N HIS A 509 -35.43 4.67 -12.85
CA HIS A 509 -34.31 5.45 -12.34
C HIS A 509 -33.33 4.50 -11.65
N ASN A 510 -32.12 4.29 -12.21
CA ASN A 510 -31.24 3.17 -11.86
C ASN A 510 -31.82 1.81 -12.31
N ALA A 511 -32.32 1.78 -13.55
CA ALA A 511 -33.08 0.67 -14.13
C ALA A 511 -32.41 -0.70 -14.01
N LYS A 512 -31.07 -0.76 -13.92
CA LYS A 512 -30.33 -2.00 -13.67
C LYS A 512 -30.81 -2.74 -12.41
N PHE A 513 -31.29 -2.00 -11.40
CA PHE A 513 -31.85 -2.57 -10.19
C PHE A 513 -33.20 -3.26 -10.48
N ASP A 514 -34.22 -2.51 -10.87
CA ASP A 514 -35.59 -3.03 -11.02
C ASP A 514 -35.67 -4.10 -12.11
N VAL A 515 -34.97 -3.90 -13.22
CA VAL A 515 -34.90 -4.88 -14.31
C VAL A 515 -34.28 -6.19 -13.85
N SER A 516 -33.31 -6.18 -12.94
CA SER A 516 -32.73 -7.42 -12.43
C SER A 516 -33.72 -8.28 -11.64
N PHE A 517 -34.60 -7.63 -10.87
CA PHE A 517 -35.66 -8.31 -10.13
C PHE A 517 -36.70 -8.86 -11.10
N LEU A 518 -37.08 -8.07 -12.11
CA LEU A 518 -37.99 -8.52 -13.15
C LEU A 518 -37.42 -9.71 -13.93
N GLU A 519 -36.19 -9.61 -14.44
CA GLU A 519 -35.52 -10.70 -15.18
C GLU A 519 -35.35 -11.96 -14.32
N MET A 520 -35.06 -11.81 -13.02
CA MET A 520 -35.03 -12.96 -12.12
C MET A 520 -36.41 -13.57 -11.93
N ALA A 521 -37.47 -12.78 -11.77
CA ALA A 521 -38.83 -13.29 -11.68
C ALA A 521 -39.22 -14.06 -12.95
N TYR A 522 -38.86 -13.55 -14.14
CA TYR A 522 -39.01 -14.27 -15.42
C TYR A 522 -38.35 -15.66 -15.38
N LYS A 523 -37.14 -15.74 -14.85
CA LYS A 523 -36.39 -17.00 -14.73
C LYS A 523 -36.97 -17.93 -13.65
N LYS A 524 -37.25 -17.39 -12.46
CA LYS A 524 -37.73 -18.10 -11.27
C LYS A 524 -39.09 -18.76 -11.52
N TYR A 525 -39.97 -18.07 -12.23
CA TYR A 525 -41.34 -18.52 -12.51
C TYR A 525 -41.56 -18.98 -13.96
N ASN A 526 -40.48 -19.14 -14.73
CA ASN A 526 -40.51 -19.63 -16.12
C ASN A 526 -41.49 -18.84 -17.02
N LEU A 527 -41.42 -17.51 -16.97
CA LEU A 527 -42.32 -16.59 -17.68
C LEU A 527 -41.84 -16.21 -19.09
N GLY A 528 -40.83 -16.93 -19.61
CA GLY A 528 -40.23 -16.67 -20.93
C GLY A 528 -38.99 -15.77 -20.85
N THR A 529 -38.85 -14.84 -21.80
CA THR A 529 -37.70 -13.94 -21.89
C THR A 529 -38.17 -12.50 -21.91
N PHE A 530 -37.59 -11.67 -21.04
CA PHE A 530 -37.83 -10.24 -21.02
C PHE A 530 -37.14 -9.57 -22.21
N THR A 531 -37.90 -9.02 -23.15
CA THR A 531 -37.38 -8.48 -24.42
C THR A 531 -37.61 -6.98 -24.61
N ASN A 532 -38.32 -6.31 -23.69
CA ASN A 532 -38.68 -4.91 -23.82
C ASN A 532 -37.44 -4.00 -23.88
N THR A 533 -37.55 -2.89 -24.58
CA THR A 533 -36.57 -1.80 -24.52
C THR A 533 -36.60 -1.20 -23.11
N VAL A 534 -35.44 -0.95 -22.53
CA VAL A 534 -35.30 -0.33 -21.19
C VAL A 534 -34.49 0.94 -21.31
N ILE A 535 -34.91 2.03 -20.69
CA ILE A 535 -34.18 3.28 -20.59
C ILE A 535 -33.90 3.60 -19.11
N ASP A 536 -32.65 3.95 -18.81
CA ASP A 536 -32.23 4.36 -17.46
C ASP A 536 -32.10 5.89 -17.36
N THR A 537 -32.98 6.50 -16.57
CA THR A 537 -32.99 7.96 -16.37
C THR A 537 -31.80 8.48 -15.56
N LEU A 538 -31.19 7.63 -14.72
CA LEU A 538 -29.99 7.99 -13.95
C LEU A 538 -28.81 8.18 -14.89
N GLU A 539 -28.57 7.20 -15.77
CA GLU A 539 -27.50 7.25 -16.77
C GLU A 539 -27.77 8.33 -17.83
N LEU A 540 -29.02 8.50 -18.23
CA LEU A 540 -29.41 9.60 -19.11
C LEU A 540 -29.05 10.95 -18.49
N SER A 541 -29.37 11.15 -17.21
CA SER A 541 -29.06 12.40 -16.52
C SER A 541 -27.56 12.63 -16.36
N ARG A 542 -26.79 11.60 -15.96
CA ARG A 542 -25.33 11.67 -15.83
C ARG A 542 -24.67 12.11 -17.13
N THR A 543 -25.24 11.68 -18.26
CA THR A 543 -24.73 12.03 -19.58
C THR A 543 -25.16 13.43 -20.02
N MET A 544 -26.45 13.76 -19.89
CA MET A 544 -26.99 15.03 -20.38
C MET A 544 -26.61 16.25 -19.54
N ASP A 545 -26.51 16.06 -18.23
CA ASP A 545 -26.29 17.09 -17.21
C ASP A 545 -24.97 16.84 -16.45
N ASN A 546 -23.90 16.48 -17.16
CA ASN A 546 -22.60 16.06 -16.62
C ASN A 546 -21.87 17.09 -15.72
N ASN A 547 -22.32 18.34 -15.69
CA ASN A 547 -21.78 19.40 -14.82
C ASN A 547 -22.33 19.35 -13.39
N TYR A 548 -23.30 18.49 -13.10
CA TYR A 548 -23.91 18.37 -11.78
C TYR A 548 -23.33 17.17 -11.01
N ALA A 549 -23.14 17.33 -9.69
CA ALA A 549 -22.57 16.28 -8.85
C ALA A 549 -23.58 15.21 -8.38
N ARG A 550 -24.88 15.56 -8.32
CA ARG A 550 -25.94 14.68 -7.77
C ARG A 550 -26.94 14.34 -8.86
N HIS A 551 -27.35 13.07 -8.94
CA HIS A 551 -28.30 12.59 -9.95
C HIS A 551 -29.40 11.68 -9.36
N SER A 552 -29.59 11.67 -8.04
CA SER A 552 -30.71 10.97 -7.41
C SER A 552 -32.05 11.50 -7.92
N LEU A 553 -33.11 10.70 -7.87
CA LEU A 553 -34.46 11.12 -8.27
C LEU A 553 -34.86 12.45 -7.60
N SER A 554 -34.63 12.57 -6.28
CA SER A 554 -34.84 13.80 -5.49
C SER A 554 -34.06 15.01 -6.02
N ALA A 555 -32.84 14.81 -6.55
CA ALA A 555 -32.08 15.88 -7.18
C ALA A 555 -32.62 16.24 -8.57
N LEU A 556 -33.15 15.25 -9.30
CA LEU A 556 -33.69 15.45 -10.65
C LEU A 556 -35.04 16.14 -10.63
N VAL A 557 -35.98 15.74 -9.77
CA VAL A 557 -37.29 16.40 -9.64
C VAL A 557 -37.13 17.89 -9.32
N LYS A 558 -36.20 18.24 -8.41
CA LYS A 558 -35.84 19.63 -8.11
C LYS A 558 -35.22 20.34 -9.32
N ARG A 559 -34.26 19.71 -10.01
CA ARG A 559 -33.58 20.28 -11.18
C ARG A 559 -34.53 20.55 -12.36
N TYR A 560 -35.46 19.64 -12.59
CA TYR A 560 -36.39 19.68 -13.72
C TYR A 560 -37.71 20.36 -13.37
N GLU A 561 -37.81 20.93 -12.16
CA GLU A 561 -38.98 21.66 -11.65
C GLU A 561 -40.26 20.81 -11.74
N VAL A 562 -40.14 19.54 -11.37
CA VAL A 562 -41.26 18.60 -11.27
C VAL A 562 -41.87 18.74 -9.88
N PRO A 563 -43.19 19.00 -9.76
CA PRO A 563 -43.87 18.98 -8.47
C PRO A 563 -43.71 17.61 -7.81
N TRP A 564 -43.03 17.57 -6.67
CA TRP A 564 -42.72 16.35 -5.94
C TRP A 564 -42.61 16.67 -4.45
N ASP A 565 -43.35 15.93 -3.64
CA ASP A 565 -43.43 16.04 -2.20
C ASP A 565 -42.44 15.07 -1.55
N GLU A 566 -41.48 15.60 -0.81
CA GLU A 566 -40.42 14.80 -0.19
C GLU A 566 -40.94 13.91 0.96
N GLU A 567 -42.11 14.22 1.54
CA GLU A 567 -42.70 13.42 2.62
C GLU A 567 -43.37 12.12 2.12
N SER A 568 -43.63 12.02 0.81
CA SER A 568 -44.22 10.84 0.15
C SER A 568 -43.19 9.97 -0.58
N HIS A 569 -41.89 10.23 -0.40
CA HIS A 569 -40.79 9.46 -0.98
C HIS A 569 -40.80 8.02 -0.42
N HIS A 570 -40.42 7.03 -1.23
CA HIS A 570 -40.40 5.58 -0.91
C HIS A 570 -41.76 4.86 -1.00
N ARG A 571 -42.63 5.32 -1.90
CA ARG A 571 -43.72 4.52 -2.43
C ARG A 571 -43.49 4.37 -3.93
N GLY A 572 -43.48 3.13 -4.42
CA GLY A 572 -43.05 2.86 -5.80
C GLY A 572 -43.91 3.59 -6.84
N ASP A 573 -45.20 3.80 -6.59
CA ASP A 573 -46.10 4.49 -7.50
C ASP A 573 -45.77 6.00 -7.64
N TYR A 574 -45.43 6.62 -6.51
CA TYR A 574 -45.06 8.03 -6.44
C TYR A 574 -43.71 8.31 -7.11
N ASP A 575 -42.73 7.44 -6.87
CA ASP A 575 -41.39 7.55 -7.45
C ASP A 575 -41.40 7.22 -8.96
N ALA A 576 -42.26 6.30 -9.42
CA ALA A 576 -42.50 6.07 -10.85
C ALA A 576 -43.11 7.29 -11.55
N GLU A 577 -44.08 7.98 -10.93
CA GLU A 577 -44.69 9.19 -11.48
C GLU A 577 -43.67 10.35 -11.55
N GLY A 578 -42.90 10.57 -10.48
CA GLY A 578 -41.82 11.56 -10.45
C GLY A 578 -40.78 11.30 -11.55
N THR A 579 -40.38 10.03 -11.71
CA THR A 579 -39.46 9.59 -12.77
C THR A 579 -40.04 9.85 -14.16
N ALA A 580 -41.34 9.60 -14.37
CA ALA A 580 -41.99 9.79 -15.67
C ALA A 580 -42.00 11.26 -16.11
N LEU A 581 -42.33 12.17 -15.20
CA LEU A 581 -42.36 13.61 -15.48
C LEU A 581 -40.94 14.17 -15.72
N VAL A 582 -39.96 13.73 -14.93
CA VAL A 582 -38.54 14.07 -15.15
C VAL A 582 -38.08 13.58 -16.52
N PHE A 583 -38.37 12.31 -16.84
CA PHE A 583 -37.99 11.69 -18.10
C PHE A 583 -38.58 12.44 -19.31
N TYR A 584 -39.85 12.82 -19.26
CA TYR A 584 -40.46 13.63 -20.33
C TYR A 584 -39.75 14.97 -20.55
N LYS A 585 -39.31 15.64 -19.48
CA LYS A 585 -38.53 16.88 -19.58
C LYS A 585 -37.14 16.62 -20.20
N MET A 586 -36.51 15.50 -19.89
CA MET A 586 -35.26 15.06 -20.53
C MET A 586 -35.46 14.81 -22.03
N LEU A 587 -36.54 14.12 -22.42
CA LEU A 587 -36.89 13.91 -23.83
C LEU A 587 -37.03 15.23 -24.58
N LYS A 588 -37.72 16.23 -24.01
CA LYS A 588 -37.81 17.57 -24.63
C LYS A 588 -36.46 18.28 -24.76
N LYS A 589 -35.54 18.09 -23.80
CA LYS A 589 -34.18 18.63 -23.92
C LYS A 589 -33.37 17.94 -25.03
N LEU A 590 -33.53 16.62 -25.21
CA LEU A 590 -32.87 15.86 -26.27
C LEU A 590 -33.40 16.27 -27.65
N ASP A 591 -34.71 16.41 -27.78
CA ASP A 591 -35.39 16.90 -28.98
C ASP A 591 -34.86 18.28 -29.41
N ASN A 592 -34.73 19.22 -28.45
CA ASN A 592 -34.09 20.53 -28.69
C ASN A 592 -32.62 20.46 -29.13
N ARG A 593 -31.94 19.31 -28.94
CA ARG A 593 -30.57 19.04 -29.40
C ARG A 593 -30.54 18.21 -30.69
N ASN A 594 -31.68 17.98 -31.35
CA ASN A 594 -31.86 17.12 -32.52
C ASN A 594 -31.51 15.64 -32.26
N ILE A 595 -31.75 15.16 -31.04
CA ILE A 595 -31.59 13.76 -30.65
C ILE A 595 -32.99 13.19 -30.42
N GLU A 596 -33.57 12.64 -31.48
CA GLU A 596 -34.99 12.30 -31.53
C GLU A 596 -35.24 10.78 -31.41
N ARG A 597 -34.27 9.96 -31.81
CA ARG A 597 -34.41 8.51 -31.91
C ARG A 597 -33.72 7.80 -30.75
N MET A 598 -34.32 6.71 -30.26
CA MET A 598 -33.76 5.94 -29.14
C MET A 598 -32.35 5.40 -29.42
N GLY A 599 -32.05 4.98 -30.66
CA GLY A 599 -30.71 4.50 -31.02
C GLY A 599 -29.60 5.53 -30.82
N GLN A 600 -29.92 6.82 -30.95
CA GLN A 600 -28.97 7.92 -30.80
C GLN A 600 -28.56 8.18 -29.34
N LEU A 601 -29.30 7.64 -28.36
CA LEU A 601 -28.93 7.76 -26.95
C LEU A 601 -27.55 7.16 -26.67
N SER A 602 -27.19 6.09 -27.39
CA SER A 602 -25.87 5.45 -27.26
C SER A 602 -24.70 6.32 -27.77
N GLU A 603 -24.99 7.34 -28.59
CA GLU A 603 -24.00 8.26 -29.18
C GLU A 603 -23.71 9.47 -28.29
N LEU A 604 -24.50 9.67 -27.22
CA LEU A 604 -24.29 10.76 -26.26
C LEU A 604 -22.97 10.64 -25.48
N VAL A 605 -22.37 9.45 -25.45
CA VAL A 605 -21.10 9.18 -24.78
C VAL A 605 -20.01 8.94 -25.82
N SER A 606 -19.03 9.86 -25.89
CA SER A 606 -17.84 9.67 -26.73
C SER A 606 -16.96 8.55 -26.17
N LYS A 607 -17.19 7.32 -26.65
CA LYS A 607 -16.41 6.13 -26.26
C LYS A 607 -14.93 6.23 -26.64
N ASP A 608 -14.59 7.05 -27.62
CA ASP A 608 -13.21 7.19 -28.10
C ASP A 608 -12.31 7.97 -27.15
N GLU A 609 -12.86 8.79 -26.26
CA GLU A 609 -12.06 9.57 -25.30
C GLU A 609 -12.24 9.15 -23.84
N ILE A 610 -13.30 8.39 -23.52
CA ILE A 610 -13.60 7.99 -22.15
C ILE A 610 -12.46 7.20 -21.50
N HIS A 611 -11.72 6.38 -22.26
CA HIS A 611 -10.58 5.64 -21.74
C HIS A 611 -9.44 6.55 -21.22
N LYS A 612 -9.37 7.81 -21.66
CA LYS A 612 -8.33 8.78 -21.24
C LYS A 612 -8.71 9.49 -19.93
N TYR A 613 -9.97 9.87 -19.78
CA TYR A 613 -10.45 10.73 -18.69
C TYR A 613 -11.33 10.01 -17.65
N GLY A 614 -11.82 8.82 -17.99
CA GLY A 614 -12.67 8.03 -17.10
C GLY A 614 -11.92 7.62 -15.83
N LYS A 615 -12.69 7.41 -14.76
CA LYS A 615 -12.15 6.96 -13.49
C LYS A 615 -11.63 5.53 -13.66
N SER A 616 -10.39 5.32 -13.23
CA SER A 616 -9.70 4.05 -13.30
C SER A 616 -9.92 3.20 -12.05
N TYR A 617 -10.10 1.91 -12.27
CA TYR A 617 -10.17 0.89 -11.24
C TYR A 617 -9.28 -0.29 -11.62
N HIS A 618 -8.87 -1.10 -10.66
CA HIS A 618 -8.27 -2.39 -10.98
C HIS A 618 -9.33 -3.48 -11.14
N VAL A 619 -9.07 -4.43 -12.04
CA VAL A 619 -9.89 -5.63 -12.26
C VAL A 619 -8.98 -6.83 -12.50
N ASN A 620 -9.28 -7.94 -11.86
CA ASN A 620 -8.53 -9.18 -12.01
C ASN A 620 -9.26 -10.14 -12.96
N LEU A 621 -8.58 -10.67 -13.98
CA LEU A 621 -9.18 -11.56 -14.97
C LEU A 621 -8.53 -12.95 -14.90
N LEU A 622 -9.31 -14.00 -14.65
CA LEU A 622 -8.83 -15.38 -14.60
C LEU A 622 -9.40 -16.22 -15.75
N VAL A 623 -8.56 -17.02 -16.38
CA VAL A 623 -8.95 -17.86 -17.52
C VAL A 623 -9.55 -19.19 -17.05
N LYS A 624 -10.77 -19.50 -17.53
CA LYS A 624 -11.45 -20.79 -17.31
C LYS A 624 -11.07 -21.83 -18.35
N ASN A 625 -10.94 -21.42 -19.61
CA ASN A 625 -10.78 -22.32 -20.76
C ASN A 625 -10.00 -21.65 -21.92
N LYS A 626 -9.79 -22.39 -23.02
CA LYS A 626 -9.04 -21.88 -24.19
C LYS A 626 -9.68 -20.66 -24.85
N VAL A 627 -11.02 -20.54 -24.83
CA VAL A 627 -11.73 -19.37 -25.35
C VAL A 627 -11.38 -18.15 -24.49
N GLY A 628 -11.45 -18.30 -23.18
CA GLY A 628 -11.01 -17.32 -22.20
C GLY A 628 -9.56 -16.88 -22.41
N LEU A 629 -8.64 -17.82 -22.66
CA LEU A 629 -7.22 -17.47 -22.89
C LEU A 629 -7.06 -16.56 -24.11
N LYS A 630 -7.75 -16.88 -25.20
CA LYS A 630 -7.75 -16.06 -26.42
C LYS A 630 -8.37 -14.69 -26.18
N ASN A 631 -9.45 -14.63 -25.40
CA ASN A 631 -10.11 -13.39 -25.03
C ASN A 631 -9.22 -12.53 -24.12
N LEU A 632 -8.51 -13.13 -23.16
CA LEU A 632 -7.52 -12.45 -22.33
C LEU A 632 -6.43 -11.79 -23.19
N PHE A 633 -5.88 -12.51 -24.16
CA PHE A 633 -4.87 -11.94 -25.08
C PHE A 633 -5.42 -10.78 -25.91
N LYS A 634 -6.68 -10.85 -26.35
CA LYS A 634 -7.33 -9.72 -27.03
C LYS A 634 -7.48 -8.51 -26.11
N LEU A 635 -7.93 -8.71 -24.86
CA LEU A 635 -8.10 -7.63 -23.88
C LEU A 635 -6.76 -6.96 -23.55
N ILE A 636 -5.71 -7.75 -23.28
CA ILE A 636 -4.34 -7.24 -23.08
C ILE A 636 -3.89 -6.46 -24.31
N SER A 637 -4.15 -6.98 -25.52
CA SER A 637 -3.78 -6.30 -26.77
C SER A 637 -4.51 -4.97 -26.93
N LEU A 638 -5.82 -4.92 -26.71
CA LEU A 638 -6.62 -3.71 -26.76
C LEU A 638 -6.14 -2.67 -25.76
N ALA A 639 -5.84 -3.10 -24.53
CA ALA A 639 -5.37 -2.24 -23.46
C ALA A 639 -4.00 -1.60 -23.78
N ASN A 640 -3.11 -2.39 -24.40
CA ASN A 640 -1.77 -1.95 -24.77
C ASN A 640 -1.70 -1.26 -26.16
N THR A 641 -2.81 -1.15 -26.89
CA THR A 641 -2.82 -0.52 -28.22
C THR A 641 -3.90 0.55 -28.35
N LYS A 642 -5.16 0.16 -28.55
CA LYS A 642 -6.29 1.04 -28.81
C LYS A 642 -6.58 1.99 -27.64
N TYR A 643 -6.47 1.48 -26.41
CA TYR A 643 -6.87 2.19 -25.19
C TYR A 643 -5.68 2.60 -24.32
N LEU A 644 -4.46 2.53 -24.87
CA LEU A 644 -3.26 2.91 -24.15
C LEU A 644 -3.25 4.42 -23.87
N TYR A 645 -3.30 4.80 -22.59
CA TYR A 645 -3.19 6.20 -22.17
C TYR A 645 -2.35 6.32 -20.90
N LYS A 646 -1.06 6.63 -21.08
CA LYS A 646 0.02 6.57 -20.06
C LYS A 646 0.26 5.16 -19.51
N THR A 647 -0.80 4.49 -19.07
CA THR A 647 -0.85 3.08 -18.70
C THR A 647 -1.85 2.34 -19.58
N PRO A 648 -1.70 1.00 -19.76
CA PRO A 648 -2.70 0.19 -20.44
C PRO A 648 -4.03 0.25 -19.70
N ARG A 649 -5.13 0.46 -20.43
CA ARG A 649 -6.48 0.58 -19.86
C ARG A 649 -7.46 -0.21 -20.69
N ILE A 650 -8.50 -0.74 -20.07
CA ILE A 650 -9.54 -1.49 -20.77
C ILE A 650 -10.92 -0.97 -20.36
N LEU A 651 -11.83 -0.96 -21.34
CA LEU A 651 -13.20 -0.53 -21.14
C LEU A 651 -14.06 -1.68 -20.58
N ARG A 652 -15.04 -1.38 -19.73
CA ARG A 652 -15.98 -2.38 -19.19
C ARG A 652 -16.70 -3.10 -20.31
N SER A 653 -17.20 -2.37 -21.31
CA SER A 653 -17.91 -2.93 -22.46
C SER A 653 -17.07 -3.93 -23.26
N GLU A 654 -15.75 -3.70 -23.35
CA GLU A 654 -14.83 -4.62 -24.04
C GLU A 654 -14.59 -5.89 -23.23
N ILE A 655 -14.55 -5.81 -21.89
CA ILE A 655 -14.53 -6.98 -21.02
C ILE A 655 -15.81 -7.79 -21.19
N GLU A 656 -16.99 -7.15 -21.18
CA GLU A 656 -18.27 -7.85 -21.37
C GLU A 656 -18.34 -8.57 -22.71
N LYS A 657 -17.95 -7.89 -23.79
CA LYS A 657 -17.88 -8.47 -25.13
C LYS A 657 -16.95 -9.69 -25.23
N HIS A 658 -15.91 -9.74 -24.40
CA HIS A 658 -14.92 -10.81 -24.37
C HIS A 658 -15.00 -11.68 -23.10
N ARG A 659 -16.11 -11.61 -22.34
CA ARG A 659 -16.25 -12.26 -21.03
C ARG A 659 -16.29 -13.78 -21.10
N GLU A 660 -16.67 -14.34 -22.25
CA GLU A 660 -16.77 -15.78 -22.43
C GLU A 660 -15.44 -16.48 -22.07
N GLY A 661 -15.52 -17.42 -21.12
CA GLY A 661 -14.37 -18.20 -20.68
C GLY A 661 -13.47 -17.49 -19.65
N LEU A 662 -13.84 -16.31 -19.16
CA LEU A 662 -13.15 -15.58 -18.09
C LEU A 662 -13.95 -15.62 -16.79
N LEU A 663 -13.25 -15.45 -15.66
CA LEU A 663 -13.82 -15.01 -14.38
C LEU A 663 -13.28 -13.61 -14.08
N VAL A 664 -14.17 -12.70 -13.72
CA VAL A 664 -13.87 -11.30 -13.43
C VAL A 664 -13.90 -11.09 -11.92
N GLY A 665 -12.74 -10.82 -11.32
CA GLY A 665 -12.56 -10.52 -9.91
C GLY A 665 -12.51 -9.02 -9.66
N SER A 666 -12.98 -8.59 -8.48
CA SER A 666 -13.00 -7.16 -8.14
C SER A 666 -11.60 -6.54 -8.13
N GLY A 667 -10.53 -7.28 -7.80
CA GLY A 667 -9.17 -6.75 -7.68
C GLY A 667 -8.83 -6.25 -6.27
N CYS A 668 -7.78 -5.43 -6.16
CA CYS A 668 -7.19 -5.00 -4.90
C CYS A 668 -7.90 -3.80 -4.24
N TYR A 669 -7.21 -3.03 -3.38
CA TYR A 669 -7.76 -1.82 -2.76
C TYR A 669 -8.13 -0.71 -3.76
N GLU A 670 -7.55 -0.74 -4.98
CA GLU A 670 -7.90 0.17 -6.10
C GLU A 670 -9.06 -0.37 -6.95
N SER A 671 -9.70 -1.45 -6.51
CA SER A 671 -10.91 -1.98 -7.14
C SER A 671 -12.08 -1.02 -7.06
N GLU A 672 -12.98 -1.15 -8.02
CA GLU A 672 -14.24 -0.42 -8.03
C GLU A 672 -15.07 -0.72 -6.78
N VAL A 673 -15.21 -2.01 -6.41
CA VAL A 673 -16.00 -2.44 -5.27
C VAL A 673 -15.46 -1.82 -3.97
N PHE A 674 -14.15 -1.91 -3.73
CA PHE A 674 -13.54 -1.39 -2.51
C PHE A 674 -13.67 0.13 -2.40
N LEU A 675 -13.38 0.86 -3.48
CA LEU A 675 -13.43 2.32 -3.48
C LEU A 675 -14.86 2.85 -3.35
N GLN A 676 -15.83 2.19 -3.98
CA GLN A 676 -17.24 2.62 -3.97
C GLN A 676 -17.94 2.24 -2.65
N ALA A 677 -17.55 1.14 -2.01
CA ALA A 677 -18.06 0.76 -0.69
C ALA A 677 -17.85 1.82 0.40
N ARG A 678 -16.92 2.77 0.20
CA ARG A 678 -16.67 3.87 1.15
C ARG A 678 -17.75 4.94 1.18
N SER A 679 -18.52 5.11 0.10
CA SER A 679 -19.40 6.28 -0.07
C SER A 679 -20.77 5.96 -0.66
N LYS A 680 -20.97 4.74 -1.15
CA LYS A 680 -22.19 4.33 -1.83
C LYS A 680 -23.13 3.59 -0.90
N ALA A 681 -24.42 3.80 -1.11
CA ALA A 681 -25.47 3.03 -0.45
C ALA A 681 -25.44 1.57 -0.93
N ASP A 682 -25.95 0.66 -0.09
CA ASP A 682 -25.90 -0.80 -0.28
C ASP A 682 -26.47 -1.25 -1.64
N GLN A 683 -27.50 -0.58 -2.15
CA GLN A 683 -28.11 -0.87 -3.46
C GLN A 683 -27.16 -0.56 -4.62
N GLU A 684 -26.55 0.63 -4.62
CA GLU A 684 -25.59 1.05 -5.65
C GLU A 684 -24.35 0.13 -5.63
N LEU A 685 -23.88 -0.23 -4.43
CA LEU A 685 -22.76 -1.17 -4.29
C LEU A 685 -23.11 -2.57 -4.81
N THR A 686 -24.32 -3.05 -4.54
CA THR A 686 -24.79 -4.36 -5.05
C THR A 686 -24.80 -4.38 -6.58
N ASN A 687 -25.24 -3.29 -7.22
CA ASN A 687 -25.25 -3.16 -8.68
C ASN A 687 -23.84 -3.18 -9.31
N ILE A 688 -22.86 -2.64 -8.59
CA ILE A 688 -21.44 -2.71 -8.97
C ILE A 688 -20.91 -4.14 -8.83
N ILE A 689 -21.16 -4.78 -7.68
CA ILE A 689 -20.69 -6.14 -7.38
C ILE A 689 -21.19 -7.15 -8.42
N ARG A 690 -22.40 -6.98 -8.96
CA ARG A 690 -22.97 -7.88 -9.99
C ARG A 690 -22.15 -8.00 -11.27
N PHE A 691 -21.30 -7.03 -11.58
CA PHE A 691 -20.38 -7.15 -12.71
C PHE A 691 -19.26 -8.18 -12.46
N TYR A 692 -18.94 -8.50 -11.20
CA TYR A 692 -17.85 -9.37 -10.82
C TYR A 692 -18.36 -10.78 -10.50
N ASP A 693 -17.63 -11.81 -10.93
CA ASP A 693 -17.93 -13.21 -10.62
C ASP A 693 -17.48 -13.60 -9.20
N TYR A 694 -16.50 -12.87 -8.66
CA TYR A 694 -16.03 -13.00 -7.28
C TYR A 694 -15.49 -11.67 -6.76
N VAL A 695 -15.61 -11.46 -5.45
CA VAL A 695 -15.10 -10.29 -4.76
C VAL A 695 -13.83 -10.68 -4.00
N GLU A 696 -12.80 -9.87 -4.14
CA GLU A 696 -11.51 -10.05 -3.51
C GLU A 696 -11.43 -9.20 -2.25
N VAL A 697 -10.95 -9.83 -1.17
CA VAL A 697 -10.70 -9.18 0.11
C VAL A 697 -9.29 -9.58 0.54
N GLN A 698 -8.41 -8.59 0.68
CA GLN A 698 -7.03 -8.81 1.08
C GLN A 698 -6.93 -8.87 2.61
N PRO A 699 -5.89 -9.52 3.17
CA PRO A 699 -5.61 -9.45 4.60
C PRO A 699 -5.51 -8.00 5.08
N LEU A 700 -5.94 -7.73 6.32
CA LEU A 700 -5.95 -6.39 6.90
C LEU A 700 -4.58 -5.68 6.82
N GLU A 701 -3.49 -6.43 6.97
CA GLU A 701 -2.12 -5.92 6.88
C GLU A 701 -1.81 -5.25 5.53
N CYS A 702 -2.43 -5.71 4.44
CA CYS A 702 -2.28 -5.11 3.11
C CYS A 702 -2.87 -3.69 3.05
N TYR A 703 -3.78 -3.33 3.95
CA TYR A 703 -4.45 -2.03 3.98
C TYR A 703 -3.85 -1.04 4.98
N ASN A 704 -2.79 -1.41 5.72
CA ASN A 704 -2.19 -0.57 6.76
C ASN A 704 -1.77 0.82 6.25
N HIS A 705 -1.32 0.90 5.00
CA HIS A 705 -0.94 2.15 4.34
C HIS A 705 -2.10 3.15 4.18
N LEU A 706 -3.36 2.69 4.25
CA LEU A 706 -4.56 3.55 4.18
C LEU A 706 -4.94 4.16 5.54
N ILE A 707 -4.35 3.68 6.64
CA ILE A 707 -4.65 4.15 8.01
C ILE A 707 -3.62 5.19 8.47
N GLN A 708 -2.41 5.19 7.90
CA GLN A 708 -1.29 6.05 8.30
C GLN A 708 -1.20 7.40 7.55
N SER A 709 -2.27 7.84 6.87
CA SER A 709 -2.28 9.10 6.10
C SER A 709 -2.77 10.30 6.90
#